data_AF-A0A838TLX9-F1
#
_entry.id   AF-A0A838TLX9-F1
#
_cell.length_a   1.000
_cell.length_b   1.000
_cell.length_c   1.000
_cell.angle_alpha   90.00
_cell.angle_beta   90.00
_cell.angle_gamma   90.00
#
_symmetry.space_group_name_H-M   'P 1'
#
loop_
_entity.id
_entity.type
_entity.pdbx_description
1 polymer ?
#
loop_
_entity_poly.entity_id
_entity_poly.type
_entity_poly.pdbx_seq_one_letter_code
_entity_poly.pdbx_strand_id
1 'polypeptide(L)'
;MKVFGSGNKNNDFFELLPQAIARLKKNIIEPFLGDNEDDKYANERPPLRSEIFTKEKLAQHAVALSKRHVPTLRQTPEQLLKRLAENEQILLEVHALLTKTLKENDRIAPAGEWLLDNFYLIEEQIYTGKKHLPKGYSKILPQLLKGESAGLPRVYDMAMEIISHSDGHVNINSLTDFINSYQTINFLKLGELWAIPIMLRLALIENLRRLSIQIAEEITNKSLATRWANEMIEVAEKDPKNLVLVIADMARSDPPMESTFVAELTRRLQEKGSILTLPLNWIEQRLLEMGFTSSELIQQENQAQAATQVSISNSISSLRFLNNTNWRDFVEDTSIVEAILRNDINGVYEIMDFYTRDQYRHAIEKIARHSNKSEKDIADMVIQKAKESNAHNKDIRLSHVGYYLTGKGYLATAKAANAKATAYEKCNQLANKYPLLIYLGGIFILSLLFSWGLIAEAINENLKQNVLITVCIVAFLATTRLAVSIVNWMSTILAKPCLLPRMDYSKGIPVESRGMVVIPTLITSIVNIDHLIEGLEIRFLANRDANLYFALLTDFKDAKTEHLPEDAALLPALKNRIIELNKKYQRQSNDTFFLFHRPRKWNSYDKIWMGYERKRGKLGELNALLRGGAKDCFSEIIGDTAIFKTIKYIITLDTDTQLPRDTARKMIGSMAHPLNHPVYNDKKKRVTEGYTILQPRVSNSLPANNSSLYARLHGNDPGTDPYTKATSDVYQDLFMEGSFIGKGIYD
;
A
#
# COMPACT_ATOMS: atom_id res chain seq x y z
N MET A 1 -71.79 -63.73 -16.00
CA MET A 1 -73.23 -63.68 -15.72
C MET A 1 -73.42 -62.88 -14.44
N LYS A 2 -74.34 -61.89 -14.46
CA LYS A 2 -75.04 -61.17 -13.36
C LYS A 2 -74.77 -61.63 -11.91
N VAL A 3 -74.85 -60.85 -10.82
CA VAL A 3 -75.24 -59.47 -10.43
C VAL A 3 -75.04 -59.44 -8.90
N PHE A 4 -74.66 -58.29 -8.32
CA PHE A 4 -74.89 -57.73 -6.96
C PHE A 4 -75.26 -58.66 -5.77
N GLY A 5 -74.79 -58.50 -4.52
CA GLY A 5 -74.04 -57.43 -3.86
C GLY A 5 -74.25 -57.46 -2.33
N SER A 6 -73.51 -56.58 -1.65
CA SER A 6 -73.62 -56.08 -0.26
C SER A 6 -73.02 -56.88 0.91
N GLY A 7 -72.23 -56.16 1.73
CA GLY A 7 -72.17 -56.35 3.18
C GLY A 7 -70.80 -56.58 3.82
N ASN A 8 -69.96 -55.53 3.99
CA ASN A 8 -69.45 -55.06 5.29
C ASN A 8 -68.35 -53.98 5.11
N LYS A 9 -68.61 -52.76 5.57
CA LYS A 9 -67.60 -51.71 5.83
C LYS A 9 -67.55 -51.53 7.34
N ASN A 10 -66.51 -52.04 8.01
CA ASN A 10 -66.20 -51.63 9.38
C ASN A 10 -64.80 -52.01 9.89
N ASN A 11 -63.74 -51.98 9.05
CA ASN A 11 -62.37 -52.19 9.52
C ASN A 11 -61.31 -51.17 9.06
N ASP A 12 -61.66 -50.14 8.27
CA ASP A 12 -60.65 -49.20 7.77
C ASP A 12 -60.23 -48.09 8.76
N PHE A 13 -60.91 -47.94 9.91
CA PHE A 13 -60.65 -46.79 10.80
C PHE A 13 -59.41 -46.96 11.70
N PHE A 14 -58.93 -48.19 11.91
CA PHE A 14 -57.76 -48.46 12.76
C PHE A 14 -56.42 -48.61 12.01
N GLU A 15 -56.44 -48.80 10.68
CA GLU A 15 -55.22 -48.77 9.85
C GLU A 15 -54.85 -47.37 9.32
N LEU A 16 -55.82 -46.44 9.32
CA LEU A 16 -55.59 -45.06 8.88
C LEU A 16 -55.04 -44.15 9.99
N LEU A 17 -55.12 -44.54 11.27
CA LEU A 17 -54.66 -43.71 12.39
C LEU A 17 -53.12 -43.51 12.41
N PRO A 18 -52.28 -44.55 12.22
CA PRO A 18 -50.83 -44.39 12.18
C PRO A 18 -50.37 -43.61 10.93
N GLN A 19 -51.07 -43.76 9.80
CA GLN A 19 -50.76 -43.05 8.56
C GLN A 19 -51.26 -41.59 8.57
N ALA A 20 -52.36 -41.30 9.27
CA ALA A 20 -52.83 -39.95 9.53
C ALA A 20 -51.93 -39.22 10.52
N ILE A 21 -51.46 -39.89 11.59
CA ILE A 21 -50.47 -39.36 12.54
C ILE A 21 -49.10 -39.17 11.86
N ALA A 22 -48.68 -40.08 10.98
CA ALA A 22 -47.46 -39.92 10.17
C ALA A 22 -47.59 -38.81 9.11
N ARG A 23 -48.78 -38.61 8.51
CA ARG A 23 -49.05 -37.46 7.61
C ARG A 23 -49.17 -36.14 8.38
N LEU A 24 -49.65 -36.14 9.63
CA LEU A 24 -49.59 -34.98 10.53
C LEU A 24 -48.13 -34.67 10.89
N LYS A 25 -47.32 -35.68 11.21
CA LYS A 25 -45.86 -35.55 11.39
C LYS A 25 -45.18 -34.98 10.14
N LYS A 26 -45.58 -35.41 8.94
CA LYS A 26 -44.94 -34.99 7.68
C LYS A 26 -45.43 -33.65 7.12
N ASN A 27 -46.69 -33.30 7.31
CA ASN A 27 -47.27 -32.08 6.73
C ASN A 27 -47.34 -30.90 7.72
N ILE A 28 -47.21 -31.15 9.03
CA ILE A 28 -47.20 -30.10 10.05
C ILE A 28 -45.84 -29.97 10.74
N ILE A 29 -45.05 -31.04 10.92
CA ILE A 29 -43.76 -30.99 11.64
C ILE A 29 -42.54 -30.77 10.72
N GLU A 30 -42.48 -31.36 9.52
CA GLU A 30 -41.38 -31.08 8.57
C GLU A 30 -41.32 -29.63 8.04
N PRO A 31 -42.42 -28.87 7.90
CA PRO A 31 -42.36 -27.42 7.66
C PRO A 31 -42.11 -26.61 8.94
N PHE A 32 -42.22 -27.23 10.12
CA PHE A 32 -42.07 -26.59 11.45
C PHE A 32 -40.62 -26.56 11.91
N LEU A 33 -39.82 -27.51 11.46
CA LEU A 33 -38.36 -27.51 11.55
C LEU A 33 -37.85 -27.24 10.14
N GLY A 34 -37.88 -25.98 9.70
CA GLY A 34 -37.18 -25.61 8.47
C GLY A 34 -35.75 -26.13 8.55
N ASP A 35 -35.30 -26.85 7.52
CA ASP A 35 -33.98 -27.51 7.38
C ASP A 35 -33.13 -27.37 8.64
N ASN A 36 -33.22 -28.32 9.61
CA ASN A 36 -32.48 -28.31 10.89
C ASN A 36 -31.26 -27.37 10.89
N GLU A 37 -31.48 -26.07 11.19
CA GLU A 37 -30.38 -25.10 11.25
C GLU A 37 -29.49 -25.38 12.47
N ASP A 38 -30.00 -26.15 13.44
CA ASP A 38 -29.29 -26.63 14.63
C ASP A 38 -28.01 -27.41 14.26
N ASP A 39 -27.95 -28.11 13.12
CA ASP A 39 -26.75 -28.82 12.67
C ASP A 39 -25.82 -27.97 11.80
N LYS A 40 -26.27 -26.79 11.34
CA LYS A 40 -25.51 -25.96 10.38
C LYS A 40 -24.27 -25.32 11.02
N TYR A 41 -24.36 -24.96 12.30
CA TYR A 41 -23.29 -24.29 13.05
C TYR A 41 -22.68 -25.14 14.19
N ALA A 42 -23.21 -26.34 14.44
CA ALA A 42 -22.81 -27.21 15.56
C ALA A 42 -21.31 -27.59 15.63
N ASN A 43 -20.55 -27.43 14.53
CA ASN A 43 -19.11 -27.70 14.48
C ASN A 43 -18.22 -26.45 14.49
N GLU A 44 -18.80 -25.26 14.68
CA GLU A 44 -18.07 -24.00 14.66
C GLU A 44 -17.42 -23.67 16.01
N ARG A 45 -16.30 -22.95 15.97
CA ARG A 45 -15.53 -22.63 17.17
C ARG A 45 -16.17 -21.44 17.92
N PRO A 46 -16.12 -21.42 19.26
CA PRO A 46 -16.60 -20.29 20.04
C PRO A 46 -15.80 -19.01 19.72
N PRO A 47 -16.40 -17.82 19.96
CA PRO A 47 -15.73 -16.54 19.81
C PRO A 47 -14.35 -16.52 20.47
N LEU A 48 -13.42 -15.72 19.92
CA LEU A 48 -12.08 -15.59 20.48
C LEU A 48 -12.14 -14.79 21.79
N ARG A 49 -12.37 -15.50 22.88
CA ARG A 49 -12.48 -14.96 24.23
C ARG A 49 -11.66 -15.81 25.20
N SER A 50 -10.68 -15.18 25.80
CA SER A 50 -9.85 -15.73 26.88
C SER A 50 -9.83 -14.75 28.06
N GLU A 51 -9.11 -15.08 29.15
CA GLU A 51 -8.89 -14.13 30.25
C GLU A 51 -8.31 -12.82 29.69
N ILE A 52 -8.96 -11.70 29.98
CA ILE A 52 -8.52 -10.39 29.50
C ILE A 52 -7.21 -10.02 30.21
N PHE A 53 -6.16 -9.79 29.44
CA PHE A 53 -4.85 -9.48 29.97
C PHE A 53 -4.62 -7.97 30.04
N THR A 54 -4.03 -7.53 31.16
CA THR A 54 -3.42 -6.21 31.23
C THR A 54 -2.22 -6.15 30.30
N LYS A 55 -1.77 -4.95 29.96
CA LYS A 55 -0.60 -4.72 29.10
C LYS A 55 0.64 -5.53 29.53
N GLU A 56 0.90 -5.60 30.84
CA GLU A 56 2.02 -6.35 31.42
C GLU A 56 1.83 -7.86 31.30
N LYS A 57 0.64 -8.37 31.59
CA LYS A 57 0.30 -9.79 31.40
C LYS A 57 0.41 -10.20 29.93
N LEU A 58 -0.03 -9.34 29.01
CA LEU A 58 0.05 -9.58 27.57
C LEU A 58 1.51 -9.67 27.09
N ALA A 59 2.39 -8.81 27.61
CA ALA A 59 3.83 -8.87 27.34
C ALA A 59 4.50 -10.15 27.86
N GLN A 60 4.14 -10.58 29.08
CA GLN A 60 4.61 -11.86 29.65
C GLN A 60 4.11 -13.05 28.83
N HIS A 61 2.85 -12.99 28.39
CA HIS A 61 2.26 -13.98 27.49
C HIS A 61 3.02 -14.04 26.16
N ALA A 62 3.41 -12.90 25.59
CA ALA A 62 4.21 -12.86 24.36
C ALA A 62 5.54 -13.62 24.50
N VAL A 63 6.22 -13.49 25.65
CA VAL A 63 7.45 -14.23 25.96
C VAL A 63 7.17 -15.73 26.08
N ALA A 64 6.09 -16.11 26.77
CA ALA A 64 5.69 -17.52 26.92
C ALA A 64 5.32 -18.14 25.56
N LEU A 65 4.58 -17.42 24.73
CA LEU A 65 4.19 -17.81 23.38
C LEU A 65 5.42 -18.00 22.48
N SER A 66 6.36 -17.05 22.54
CA SER A 66 7.61 -17.12 21.77
C SER A 66 8.43 -18.37 22.07
N LYS A 67 8.44 -18.84 23.33
CA LYS A 67 9.11 -20.10 23.72
C LYS A 67 8.39 -21.35 23.18
N ARG A 68 7.07 -21.30 23.01
CA ARG A 68 6.25 -22.42 22.48
C ARG A 68 6.34 -22.52 20.96
N HIS A 69 6.50 -21.39 20.29
CA HIS A 69 6.56 -21.33 18.83
C HIS A 69 7.82 -22.01 18.29
N VAL A 70 7.59 -23.09 17.53
CA VAL A 70 8.64 -23.76 16.76
C VAL A 70 8.40 -23.46 15.27
N PRO A 71 9.04 -22.40 14.73
CA PRO A 71 8.84 -21.99 13.34
C PRO A 71 9.49 -22.99 12.37
N THR A 72 8.81 -23.26 11.27
CA THR A 72 9.33 -24.02 10.12
C THR A 72 9.12 -23.24 8.83
N LEU A 73 9.97 -23.53 7.84
CA LEU A 73 9.85 -23.01 6.48
C LEU A 73 9.20 -24.03 5.52
N ARG A 74 8.58 -25.09 6.06
CA ARG A 74 7.90 -26.10 5.24
C ARG A 74 6.67 -25.47 4.59
N GLN A 75 6.55 -25.62 3.26
CA GLN A 75 5.40 -25.12 2.52
C GLN A 75 4.19 -26.03 2.76
N THR A 76 3.16 -25.50 3.41
CA THR A 76 1.84 -26.12 3.52
C THR A 76 0.86 -25.51 2.50
N PRO A 77 -0.27 -26.19 2.21
CA PRO A 77 -1.33 -25.62 1.38
C PRO A 77 -1.86 -24.29 1.95
N GLU A 78 -2.35 -23.44 1.07
CA GLU A 78 -2.86 -22.11 1.44
C GLU A 78 -4.21 -22.22 2.14
N GLN A 79 -4.23 -22.04 3.46
CA GLN A 79 -5.44 -22.19 4.29
C GLN A 79 -6.16 -20.86 4.53
N LEU A 80 -5.43 -19.76 4.71
CA LEU A 80 -5.99 -18.46 5.11
C LEU A 80 -6.96 -17.85 4.09
N LEU A 81 -6.65 -17.93 2.78
CA LEU A 81 -7.56 -17.41 1.75
C LEU A 81 -8.85 -18.23 1.65
N LYS A 82 -8.75 -19.56 1.80
CA LYS A 82 -9.92 -20.43 1.84
C LYS A 82 -10.78 -20.07 3.04
N ARG A 83 -10.16 -19.93 4.22
CA ARG A 83 -10.86 -19.55 5.44
C ARG A 83 -11.51 -18.16 5.34
N LEU A 84 -10.83 -17.19 4.73
CA LEU A 84 -11.40 -15.86 4.50
C LEU A 84 -12.66 -15.90 3.60
N ALA A 85 -12.67 -16.76 2.57
CA ALA A 85 -13.84 -16.94 1.72
C ALA A 85 -15.01 -17.60 2.48
N GLU A 86 -14.72 -18.61 3.32
CA GLU A 86 -15.72 -19.20 4.22
C GLU A 86 -16.26 -18.15 5.22
N ASN A 87 -15.39 -17.28 5.75
CA ASN A 87 -15.79 -16.21 6.67
C ASN A 87 -16.74 -15.20 6.00
N GLU A 88 -16.41 -14.78 4.78
CA GLU A 88 -17.27 -13.90 3.99
C GLU A 88 -18.66 -14.50 3.75
N GLN A 89 -18.73 -15.79 3.38
CA GLN A 89 -20.00 -16.45 3.12
C GLN A 89 -20.90 -16.43 4.36
N ILE A 90 -20.39 -16.84 5.52
CA ILE A 90 -21.20 -16.88 6.75
C ILE A 90 -21.61 -15.47 7.19
N LEU A 91 -20.72 -14.48 7.09
CA LEU A 91 -21.06 -13.10 7.42
C LEU A 91 -22.20 -12.56 6.55
N LEU A 92 -22.22 -12.89 5.25
CA LEU A 92 -23.31 -12.52 4.34
C LEU A 92 -24.62 -13.25 4.68
N GLU A 93 -24.54 -14.52 5.04
CA GLU A 93 -25.71 -15.31 5.47
C GLU A 93 -26.35 -14.72 6.74
N VAL A 94 -25.54 -14.39 7.75
CA VAL A 94 -26.03 -13.77 9.00
C VAL A 94 -26.57 -12.36 8.75
N HIS A 95 -25.94 -11.58 7.87
CA HIS A 95 -26.47 -10.27 7.47
C HIS A 95 -27.85 -10.37 6.80
N ALA A 96 -28.04 -11.37 5.92
CA ALA A 96 -29.34 -11.64 5.31
C ALA A 96 -30.39 -12.04 6.35
N LEU A 97 -30.02 -12.88 7.33
CA LEU A 97 -30.87 -13.27 8.45
C LEU A 97 -31.30 -12.05 9.29
N LEU A 98 -30.34 -11.22 9.73
CA LEU A 98 -30.62 -9.99 10.49
C LEU A 98 -31.54 -9.03 9.73
N THR A 99 -31.29 -8.86 8.42
CA THR A 99 -32.13 -8.00 7.57
C THR A 99 -33.56 -8.52 7.45
N LYS A 100 -33.74 -9.85 7.43
CA LYS A 100 -35.06 -10.48 7.40
C LYS A 100 -35.80 -10.26 8.73
N THR A 101 -35.14 -10.53 9.86
CA THR A 101 -35.71 -10.33 11.20
C THR A 101 -36.15 -8.88 11.43
N LEU A 102 -35.36 -7.91 10.94
CA LEU A 102 -35.72 -6.48 11.05
C LEU A 102 -37.01 -6.15 10.27
N LYS A 103 -37.21 -6.76 9.09
CA LYS A 103 -38.40 -6.55 8.25
C LYS A 103 -39.66 -7.17 8.85
N GLU A 104 -39.52 -8.25 9.61
CA GLU A 104 -40.61 -8.92 10.32
C GLU A 104 -41.04 -8.16 11.60
N ASN A 105 -40.48 -6.97 11.85
CA ASN A 105 -40.73 -6.11 13.00
C ASN A 105 -40.35 -6.76 14.36
N ASP A 106 -39.52 -7.79 14.33
CA ASP A 106 -38.97 -8.39 15.54
C ASP A 106 -37.79 -7.58 16.07
N ARG A 107 -37.68 -7.50 17.41
CA ARG A 107 -36.58 -6.80 18.07
C ARG A 107 -35.29 -7.58 17.88
N ILE A 108 -34.28 -6.95 17.27
CA ILE A 108 -32.93 -7.49 17.17
C ILE A 108 -32.16 -7.18 18.46
N ALA A 109 -31.25 -8.06 18.87
CA ALA A 109 -30.35 -7.78 19.98
C ALA A 109 -29.37 -6.64 19.62
N PRO A 110 -28.91 -5.81 20.57
CA PRO A 110 -27.99 -4.70 20.28
C PRO A 110 -26.73 -5.08 19.52
N ALA A 111 -26.21 -6.30 19.74
CA ALA A 111 -25.07 -6.86 19.03
C ALA A 111 -25.35 -7.04 17.51
N GLY A 112 -26.56 -7.50 17.16
CA GLY A 112 -26.99 -7.67 15.77
C GLY A 112 -27.24 -6.34 15.05
N GLU A 113 -27.80 -5.35 15.75
CA GLU A 113 -27.93 -3.98 15.22
C GLU A 113 -26.55 -3.38 14.90
N TRP A 114 -25.61 -3.50 15.83
CA TRP A 114 -24.26 -3.00 15.64
C TRP A 114 -23.54 -3.67 14.46
N LEU A 115 -23.74 -4.98 14.28
CA LEU A 115 -23.19 -5.71 13.13
C LEU A 115 -23.78 -5.21 11.80
N LEU A 116 -25.10 -4.99 11.75
CA LEU A 116 -25.82 -4.54 10.56
C LEU A 116 -25.41 -3.11 10.17
N ASP A 117 -25.38 -2.19 11.13
CA ASP A 117 -24.98 -0.80 10.92
C ASP A 117 -23.55 -0.65 10.38
N ASN A 118 -22.67 -1.59 10.72
CA ASN A 118 -21.25 -1.56 10.37
C ASN A 118 -20.87 -2.59 9.30
N PHE A 119 -21.82 -3.27 8.66
CA PHE A 119 -21.53 -4.36 7.72
C PHE A 119 -20.70 -3.90 6.51
N TYR A 120 -20.94 -2.67 6.03
CA TYR A 120 -20.18 -2.05 4.93
C TYR A 120 -18.67 -2.01 5.22
N LEU A 121 -18.28 -1.79 6.48
CA LEU A 121 -16.88 -1.78 6.90
C LEU A 121 -16.32 -3.19 6.83
N ILE A 122 -17.07 -4.21 7.26
CA ILE A 122 -16.63 -5.61 7.21
C ILE A 122 -16.39 -6.05 5.77
N GLU A 123 -17.30 -5.72 4.85
CA GLU A 123 -17.12 -5.98 3.41
C GLU A 123 -15.86 -5.31 2.85
N GLU A 124 -15.63 -4.04 3.18
CA GLU A 124 -14.42 -3.31 2.79
C GLU A 124 -13.15 -4.02 3.31
N GLN A 125 -13.17 -4.51 4.56
CA GLN A 125 -12.04 -5.23 5.14
C GLN A 125 -11.82 -6.60 4.50
N ILE A 126 -12.86 -7.34 4.16
CA ILE A 126 -12.74 -8.61 3.43
C ILE A 126 -12.12 -8.37 2.05
N TYR A 127 -12.61 -7.38 1.31
CA TYR A 127 -12.06 -7.01 0.01
C TYR A 127 -10.58 -6.61 0.10
N THR A 128 -10.26 -5.75 1.07
CA THR A 128 -8.89 -5.29 1.35
C THR A 128 -7.99 -6.48 1.75
N GLY A 129 -8.52 -7.41 2.54
CA GLY A 129 -7.84 -8.65 2.93
C GLY A 129 -7.46 -9.52 1.73
N LYS A 130 -8.42 -9.77 0.83
CA LYS A 130 -8.18 -10.51 -0.42
C LYS A 130 -7.17 -9.82 -1.33
N LYS A 131 -7.22 -8.49 -1.43
CA LYS A 131 -6.31 -7.70 -2.28
C LYS A 131 -4.87 -7.71 -1.76
N HIS A 132 -4.67 -7.60 -0.45
CA HIS A 132 -3.35 -7.54 0.15
C HIS A 132 -2.75 -8.89 0.53
N LEU A 133 -3.51 -9.98 0.47
CA LEU A 133 -3.02 -11.35 0.62
C LEU A 133 -2.98 -12.07 -0.75
N PRO A 134 -2.01 -11.76 -1.63
CA PRO A 134 -1.90 -12.46 -2.91
C PRO A 134 -1.59 -13.94 -2.69
N LYS A 135 -2.07 -14.78 -3.62
CA LYS A 135 -1.88 -16.24 -3.58
C LYS A 135 -0.42 -16.59 -3.34
N GLY A 136 -0.16 -17.35 -2.29
CA GLY A 136 1.17 -17.83 -1.93
C GLY A 136 2.00 -16.89 -1.04
N TYR A 137 1.53 -15.68 -0.70
CA TYR A 137 2.22 -14.82 0.27
C TYR A 137 2.36 -15.50 1.64
N SER A 138 1.27 -16.12 2.12
CA SER A 138 1.24 -16.90 3.37
C SER A 138 2.24 -18.07 3.40
N LYS A 139 2.63 -18.61 2.23
CA LYS A 139 3.59 -19.73 2.12
C LYS A 139 5.04 -19.31 2.32
N ILE A 140 5.33 -18.01 2.20
CA ILE A 140 6.69 -17.47 2.35
C ILE A 140 6.99 -17.18 3.83
N LEU A 141 5.95 -17.02 4.65
CA LEU A 141 6.07 -16.75 6.08
C LEU A 141 6.40 -18.01 6.88
N PRO A 142 7.21 -17.90 7.96
CA PRO A 142 7.44 -19.00 8.90
C PRO A 142 6.12 -19.52 9.52
N GLN A 143 5.92 -20.83 9.42
CA GLN A 143 4.71 -21.51 9.91
C GLN A 143 4.99 -22.27 11.20
N LEU A 144 3.95 -22.54 11.98
CA LEU A 144 4.06 -23.33 13.21
C LEU A 144 4.01 -24.84 12.94
N LEU A 145 4.91 -25.60 13.57
CA LEU A 145 4.93 -27.07 13.48
C LEU A 145 3.93 -27.77 14.39
N LYS A 146 3.60 -27.16 15.53
CA LYS A 146 2.80 -27.74 16.61
C LYS A 146 1.86 -26.68 17.18
N GLY A 147 0.80 -27.12 17.88
CA GLY A 147 -0.21 -26.25 18.49
C GLY A 147 -1.51 -26.18 17.67
N GLU A 148 -2.48 -25.40 18.14
CA GLU A 148 -3.80 -25.25 17.51
C GLU A 148 -3.72 -24.58 16.13
N SER A 149 -2.70 -23.76 15.92
CA SER A 149 -2.39 -23.08 14.65
C SER A 149 -1.31 -23.81 13.83
N ALA A 150 -1.14 -25.12 14.02
CA ALA A 150 -0.18 -25.90 13.22
C ALA A 150 -0.46 -25.78 11.72
N GLY A 151 0.57 -25.46 10.93
CA GLY A 151 0.46 -25.21 9.49
C GLY A 151 0.04 -23.78 9.12
N LEU A 152 -0.28 -22.92 10.08
CA LEU A 152 -0.53 -21.49 9.86
C LEU A 152 0.72 -20.64 10.14
N PRO A 153 0.84 -19.43 9.55
CA PRO A 153 1.91 -18.50 9.88
C PRO A 153 1.91 -18.15 11.37
N ARG A 154 3.08 -18.13 12.03
CA ARG A 154 3.16 -17.80 13.46
C ARG A 154 2.64 -16.40 13.80
N VAL A 155 2.74 -15.47 12.86
CA VAL A 155 2.17 -14.11 12.99
C VAL A 155 0.64 -14.09 12.98
N TYR A 156 -0.01 -15.09 12.37
CA TYR A 156 -1.45 -15.26 12.46
C TYR A 156 -1.85 -15.74 13.86
N ASP A 157 -1.11 -16.70 14.40
CA ASP A 157 -1.33 -17.17 15.78
C ASP A 157 -1.15 -16.03 16.80
N MET A 158 -0.12 -15.21 16.66
CA MET A 158 0.04 -14.00 17.48
C MET A 158 -1.16 -13.06 17.39
N ALA A 159 -1.70 -12.85 16.19
CA ALA A 159 -2.88 -12.01 16.00
C ALA A 159 -4.11 -12.60 16.72
N MET A 160 -4.31 -13.92 16.63
CA MET A 160 -5.38 -14.63 17.32
C MET A 160 -5.24 -14.51 18.85
N GLU A 161 -4.04 -14.74 19.39
CA GLU A 161 -3.75 -14.62 20.83
C GLU A 161 -3.98 -13.20 21.35
N ILE A 162 -3.54 -12.17 20.61
CA ILE A 162 -3.79 -10.77 20.96
C ILE A 162 -5.29 -10.50 21.02
N ILE A 163 -6.06 -10.94 20.02
CA ILE A 163 -7.51 -10.72 19.95
C ILE A 163 -8.23 -11.46 21.07
N SER A 164 -7.89 -12.72 21.34
CA SER A 164 -8.49 -13.53 22.40
C SER A 164 -8.29 -12.92 23.79
N HIS A 165 -7.11 -12.37 24.07
CA HIS A 165 -6.77 -11.78 25.38
C HIS A 165 -7.07 -10.28 25.49
N SER A 166 -7.59 -9.66 24.44
CA SER A 166 -8.01 -8.24 24.43
C SER A 166 -9.50 -8.04 24.10
N ASP A 167 -10.28 -9.13 24.01
CA ASP A 167 -11.68 -9.10 23.58
C ASP A 167 -11.88 -8.32 22.26
N GLY A 168 -10.95 -8.55 21.31
CA GLY A 168 -10.95 -7.89 20.01
C GLY A 168 -10.49 -6.42 20.02
N HIS A 169 -10.10 -5.83 21.15
CA HIS A 169 -9.61 -4.45 21.23
C HIS A 169 -8.10 -4.36 21.00
N VAL A 170 -7.69 -3.93 19.81
CA VAL A 170 -6.29 -3.78 19.42
C VAL A 170 -5.88 -2.31 19.45
N ASN A 171 -4.77 -2.00 20.12
CA ASN A 171 -4.15 -0.68 20.08
C ASN A 171 -2.65 -0.77 19.75
N ILE A 172 -2.09 0.32 19.21
CA ILE A 172 -0.71 0.32 18.72
C ILE A 172 0.31 0.09 19.84
N ASN A 173 0.09 0.66 21.04
CA ASN A 173 1.04 0.58 22.14
C ASN A 173 1.15 -0.85 22.69
N SER A 174 0.02 -1.53 22.93
CA SER A 174 0.00 -2.92 23.38
C SER A 174 0.53 -3.86 22.31
N LEU A 175 0.25 -3.58 21.03
CA LEU A 175 0.78 -4.37 19.92
C LEU A 175 2.31 -4.25 19.82
N THR A 176 2.86 -3.03 19.87
CA THR A 176 4.30 -2.78 19.85
C THR A 176 5.00 -3.48 21.02
N ASP A 177 4.45 -3.36 22.24
CA ASP A 177 5.05 -3.99 23.42
C ASP A 177 4.95 -5.51 23.40
N PHE A 178 3.85 -6.07 22.87
CA PHE A 178 3.71 -7.51 22.64
C PHE A 178 4.79 -8.01 21.67
N ILE A 179 4.95 -7.34 20.52
CA ILE A 179 5.91 -7.74 19.50
C ILE A 179 7.35 -7.61 20.01
N ASN A 180 7.68 -6.51 20.69
CA ASN A 180 9.00 -6.32 21.30
C ASN A 180 9.30 -7.40 22.35
N SER A 181 8.32 -7.72 23.20
CA SER A 181 8.45 -8.78 24.21
C SER A 181 8.61 -10.16 23.58
N TYR A 182 7.84 -10.46 22.53
CA TYR A 182 7.96 -11.71 21.76
C TYR A 182 9.38 -11.87 21.15
N GLN A 183 9.92 -10.77 20.60
CA GLN A 183 11.23 -10.74 19.94
C GLN A 183 12.42 -10.87 20.88
N THR A 184 12.23 -10.83 22.21
CA THR A 184 13.30 -11.11 23.19
C THR A 184 13.81 -12.55 23.12
N ILE A 185 12.98 -13.48 22.64
CA ILE A 185 13.32 -14.91 22.50
C ILE A 185 13.56 -15.27 21.03
N ASN A 186 12.61 -14.93 20.14
CA ASN A 186 12.66 -15.27 18.72
C ASN A 186 12.44 -14.03 17.85
N PHE A 187 13.44 -13.69 17.04
CA PHE A 187 13.35 -12.55 16.11
C PHE A 187 12.33 -12.80 14.99
N LEU A 188 11.55 -11.76 14.69
CA LEU A 188 10.65 -11.76 13.54
C LEU A 188 11.41 -11.27 12.30
N LYS A 189 11.07 -11.85 11.15
CA LYS A 189 11.56 -11.38 9.86
C LYS A 189 10.84 -10.10 9.45
N LEU A 190 11.47 -9.30 8.60
CA LEU A 190 10.83 -8.12 7.99
C LEU A 190 9.50 -8.46 7.31
N GLY A 191 9.47 -9.56 6.55
CA GLY A 191 8.24 -10.05 5.91
C GLY A 191 7.13 -10.42 6.90
N GLU A 192 7.48 -10.83 8.12
CA GLU A 192 6.51 -11.13 9.17
C GLU A 192 5.95 -9.86 9.82
N LEU A 193 6.80 -8.87 10.08
CA LEU A 193 6.37 -7.57 10.61
C LEU A 193 5.39 -6.88 9.64
N TRP A 194 5.69 -6.90 8.34
CA TRP A 194 4.80 -6.40 7.29
C TRP A 194 3.50 -7.21 7.14
N ALA A 195 3.47 -8.46 7.62
CA ALA A 195 2.29 -9.30 7.59
C ALA A 195 1.35 -9.06 8.79
N ILE A 196 1.80 -8.48 9.89
CA ILE A 196 0.97 -8.22 11.09
C ILE A 196 -0.36 -7.51 10.77
N PRO A 197 -0.43 -6.45 9.94
CA PRO A 197 -1.67 -5.74 9.66
C PRO A 197 -2.71 -6.64 8.98
N ILE A 198 -2.27 -7.46 8.03
CA ILE A 198 -3.16 -8.39 7.33
C ILE A 198 -3.55 -9.55 8.25
N MET A 199 -2.65 -10.03 9.11
CA MET A 199 -2.97 -11.10 10.06
C MET A 199 -3.99 -10.67 11.12
N LEU A 200 -3.84 -9.46 11.68
CA LEU A 200 -4.83 -8.87 12.59
C LEU A 200 -6.18 -8.71 11.91
N ARG A 201 -6.21 -8.26 10.65
CA ARG A 201 -7.45 -8.15 9.86
C ARG A 201 -8.15 -9.50 9.70
N LEU A 202 -7.40 -10.53 9.30
CA LEU A 202 -7.96 -11.87 9.12
C LEU A 202 -8.49 -12.44 10.44
N ALA A 203 -7.75 -12.25 11.53
CA ALA A 203 -8.14 -12.75 12.85
C ALA A 203 -9.35 -11.98 13.42
N LEU A 204 -9.49 -10.67 13.15
CA LEU A 204 -10.69 -9.90 13.50
C LEU A 204 -11.91 -10.36 12.69
N ILE A 205 -11.75 -10.62 11.39
CA ILE A 205 -12.83 -11.15 10.54
C ILE A 205 -13.23 -12.56 11.01
N GLU A 206 -12.27 -13.40 11.39
CA GLU A 206 -12.52 -14.70 12.00
C GLU A 206 -13.32 -14.54 13.31
N ASN A 207 -12.93 -13.59 14.18
CA ASN A 207 -13.68 -13.33 15.41
C ASN A 207 -15.11 -12.87 15.13
N LEU A 208 -15.28 -11.96 14.17
CA LEU A 208 -16.60 -11.47 13.75
C LEU A 208 -17.47 -12.59 13.20
N ARG A 209 -16.94 -13.51 12.38
CA ARG A 209 -17.67 -14.71 11.94
C ARG A 209 -18.22 -15.48 13.14
N ARG A 210 -17.39 -15.75 14.15
CA ARG A 210 -17.79 -16.54 15.32
C ARG A 210 -18.85 -15.83 16.17
N LEU A 211 -18.72 -14.51 16.33
CA LEU A 211 -19.74 -13.68 16.98
C LEU A 211 -21.04 -13.63 16.16
N SER A 212 -20.95 -13.61 14.84
CA SER A 212 -22.12 -13.64 13.95
C SER A 212 -22.85 -14.98 13.99
N ILE A 213 -22.14 -16.10 14.11
CA ILE A 213 -22.75 -17.42 14.31
C ILE A 213 -23.52 -17.44 15.63
N GLN A 214 -22.93 -16.95 16.73
CA GLN A 214 -23.62 -16.84 18.01
C GLN A 214 -24.90 -15.99 17.89
N ILE A 215 -24.85 -14.86 17.17
CA ILE A 215 -26.05 -14.04 16.91
C ILE A 215 -27.09 -14.81 16.09
N ALA A 216 -26.67 -15.62 15.12
CA ALA A 216 -27.60 -16.41 14.33
C ALA A 216 -28.31 -17.48 15.18
N GLU A 217 -27.57 -18.18 16.04
CA GLU A 217 -28.14 -19.13 17.02
C GLU A 217 -29.11 -18.43 17.97
N GLU A 218 -28.75 -17.25 18.48
CA GLU A 218 -29.63 -16.42 19.33
C GLU A 218 -30.94 -16.05 18.59
N ILE A 219 -30.87 -15.68 17.31
CA ILE A 219 -32.05 -15.36 16.49
C ILE A 219 -32.93 -16.61 16.30
N THR A 220 -32.33 -17.75 15.97
CA THR A 220 -33.06 -19.01 15.75
C THR A 220 -33.77 -19.45 17.04
N ASN A 221 -33.07 -19.48 18.17
CA ASN A 221 -33.64 -19.78 19.49
C ASN A 221 -34.77 -18.81 19.88
N LYS A 222 -34.57 -17.50 19.64
CA LYS A 222 -35.58 -16.47 19.92
C LYS A 222 -36.81 -16.61 19.03
N SER A 223 -36.64 -16.96 17.77
CA SER A 223 -37.73 -17.20 16.83
C SER A 223 -38.58 -18.42 17.23
N LEU A 224 -37.92 -19.49 17.68
CA LEU A 224 -38.56 -20.70 18.20
C LEU A 224 -39.36 -20.40 19.47
N ALA A 225 -38.78 -19.66 20.42
CA ALA A 225 -39.46 -19.20 21.62
C ALA A 225 -40.67 -18.32 21.29
N THR A 226 -40.51 -17.38 20.36
CA THR A 226 -41.58 -16.50 19.89
C THR A 226 -42.74 -17.27 19.28
N ARG A 227 -42.46 -18.28 18.45
CA ARG A 227 -43.49 -19.12 17.85
C ARG A 227 -44.31 -19.85 18.91
N TRP A 228 -43.64 -20.55 19.83
CA TRP A 228 -44.33 -21.27 20.90
C TRP A 228 -45.11 -20.32 21.82
N ALA A 229 -44.55 -19.15 22.15
CA ALA A 229 -45.25 -18.13 22.92
C ALA A 229 -46.52 -17.64 22.20
N ASN A 230 -46.43 -17.31 20.91
CA ASN A 230 -47.57 -16.83 20.13
C ASN A 230 -48.66 -17.90 20.02
N GLU A 231 -48.30 -19.16 19.80
CA GLU A 231 -49.25 -20.29 19.73
C GLU A 231 -49.94 -20.51 21.09
N MET A 232 -49.19 -20.46 22.19
CA MET A 232 -49.75 -20.53 23.55
C MET A 232 -50.67 -19.35 23.86
N ILE A 233 -50.30 -18.12 23.47
CA ILE A 233 -51.12 -16.92 23.66
C ILE A 233 -52.41 -17.02 22.85
N GLU A 234 -52.33 -17.41 21.58
CA GLU A 234 -53.50 -17.54 20.71
C GLU A 234 -54.49 -18.60 21.23
N VAL A 235 -53.98 -19.76 21.64
CA VAL A 235 -54.81 -20.83 22.21
C VAL A 235 -55.35 -20.43 23.57
N ALA A 236 -54.57 -19.76 24.42
CA ALA A 236 -55.04 -19.25 25.70
C ALA A 236 -56.15 -18.19 25.56
N GLU A 237 -56.13 -17.38 24.50
CA GLU A 237 -57.16 -16.36 24.22
C GLU A 237 -58.42 -16.95 23.56
N LYS A 238 -58.27 -17.94 22.66
CA LYS A 238 -59.39 -18.51 21.86
C LYS A 238 -59.98 -19.81 22.43
N ASP A 239 -59.16 -20.68 23.00
CA ASP A 239 -59.56 -22.00 23.50
C ASP A 239 -58.65 -22.51 24.65
N PRO A 240 -58.84 -21.98 25.88
CA PRO A 240 -57.97 -22.28 27.02
C PRO A 240 -57.83 -23.78 27.36
N LYS A 241 -58.82 -24.61 26.99
CA LYS A 241 -58.81 -26.05 27.27
C LYS A 241 -57.73 -26.79 26.48
N ASN A 242 -57.35 -26.27 25.33
CA ASN A 242 -56.36 -26.86 24.44
C ASN A 242 -54.92 -26.38 24.73
N LEU A 243 -54.71 -25.48 25.69
CA LEU A 243 -53.37 -24.99 26.07
C LEU A 243 -52.44 -26.12 26.55
N VAL A 244 -53.00 -27.12 27.24
CA VAL A 244 -52.24 -28.29 27.71
C VAL A 244 -51.67 -29.11 26.54
N LEU A 245 -52.38 -29.17 25.42
CA LEU A 245 -51.92 -29.88 24.22
C LEU A 245 -50.71 -29.16 23.60
N VAL A 246 -50.74 -27.82 23.53
CA VAL A 246 -49.61 -27.01 23.01
C VAL A 246 -48.38 -27.16 23.90
N ILE A 247 -48.52 -27.14 25.23
CA ILE A 247 -47.41 -27.39 26.16
C ILE A 247 -46.84 -28.81 25.93
N ALA A 248 -47.71 -29.80 25.77
CA ALA A 248 -47.29 -31.18 25.53
C ALA A 248 -46.62 -31.39 24.15
N ASP A 249 -47.05 -30.64 23.13
CA ASP A 249 -46.44 -30.66 21.79
C ASP A 249 -45.06 -29.97 21.81
N MET A 250 -44.93 -28.84 22.51
CA MET A 250 -43.64 -28.20 22.75
C MET A 250 -42.70 -29.13 23.53
N ALA A 251 -43.16 -29.73 24.63
CA ALA A 251 -42.37 -30.69 25.41
C ALA A 251 -41.88 -31.88 24.56
N ARG A 252 -42.70 -32.34 23.60
CA ARG A 252 -42.35 -33.42 22.67
C ARG A 252 -41.37 -33.00 21.58
N SER A 253 -41.32 -31.71 21.25
CA SER A 253 -40.34 -31.15 20.30
C SER A 253 -38.94 -30.99 20.88
N ASP A 254 -38.78 -31.15 22.20
CA ASP A 254 -37.51 -31.06 22.95
C ASP A 254 -36.70 -29.79 22.59
N PRO A 255 -37.27 -28.58 22.81
CA PRO A 255 -36.59 -27.35 22.44
C PRO A 255 -35.30 -27.15 23.27
N PRO A 256 -34.28 -26.47 22.70
CA PRO A 256 -33.05 -26.17 23.43
C PRO A 256 -33.38 -25.30 24.64
N MET A 257 -33.20 -25.86 25.84
CA MET A 257 -33.41 -25.16 27.13
C MET A 257 -32.23 -24.22 27.44
N GLU A 258 -31.83 -23.43 26.45
CA GLU A 258 -30.76 -22.45 26.51
C GLU A 258 -31.25 -21.10 27.03
N SER A 259 -30.32 -20.25 27.48
CA SER A 259 -30.65 -18.95 28.11
C SER A 259 -31.52 -18.07 27.21
N THR A 260 -31.24 -18.03 25.90
CA THR A 260 -31.96 -17.19 24.94
C THR A 260 -33.41 -17.66 24.73
N PHE A 261 -33.62 -18.96 24.59
CA PHE A 261 -34.96 -19.53 24.42
C PHE A 261 -35.82 -19.29 25.68
N VAL A 262 -35.27 -19.61 26.85
CA VAL A 262 -35.98 -19.49 28.14
C VAL A 262 -36.30 -18.02 28.46
N ALA A 263 -35.35 -17.11 28.24
CA ALA A 263 -35.54 -15.69 28.52
C ALA A 263 -36.63 -15.08 27.64
N GLU A 264 -36.64 -15.36 26.33
CA GLU A 264 -37.66 -14.82 25.42
C GLU A 264 -39.04 -15.43 25.69
N LEU A 265 -39.12 -16.75 25.90
CA LEU A 265 -40.37 -17.45 26.18
C LEU A 265 -40.98 -16.95 27.49
N THR A 266 -40.19 -16.88 28.56
CA THR A 266 -40.64 -16.39 29.88
C THR A 266 -41.11 -14.94 29.80
N ARG A 267 -40.35 -14.06 29.12
CA ARG A 267 -40.69 -12.65 28.94
C ARG A 267 -42.05 -12.48 28.26
N ARG A 268 -42.30 -13.15 27.14
CA ARG A 268 -43.56 -13.05 26.39
C ARG A 268 -44.76 -13.63 27.15
N LEU A 269 -44.57 -14.75 27.85
CA LEU A 269 -45.63 -15.35 28.65
C LEU A 269 -45.99 -14.48 29.86
N GLN A 270 -45.01 -13.84 30.51
CA GLN A 270 -45.23 -12.91 31.63
C GLN A 270 -46.01 -11.64 31.21
N GLU A 271 -45.81 -11.13 30.00
CA GLU A 271 -46.51 -9.94 29.48
C GLU A 271 -48.04 -10.10 29.41
N LYS A 272 -48.53 -11.34 29.34
CA LYS A 272 -49.97 -11.66 29.24
C LYS A 272 -50.61 -12.09 30.58
N GLY A 273 -49.84 -12.12 31.66
CA GLY A 273 -50.34 -12.26 33.03
C GLY A 273 -50.89 -13.65 33.40
N SER A 274 -51.94 -13.69 34.23
CA SER A 274 -52.38 -14.88 34.97
C SER A 274 -52.92 -16.04 34.12
N ILE A 275 -53.22 -15.80 32.84
CA ILE A 275 -53.76 -16.81 31.91
C ILE A 275 -52.69 -17.85 31.52
N LEU A 276 -51.40 -17.48 31.59
CA LEU A 276 -50.26 -18.31 31.14
C LEU A 276 -49.41 -18.85 32.30
N THR A 277 -49.97 -18.94 33.51
CA THR A 277 -49.27 -19.48 34.69
C THR A 277 -48.92 -20.96 34.55
N LEU A 278 -49.76 -21.74 33.86
CA LEU A 278 -49.54 -23.17 33.66
C LEU A 278 -48.30 -23.47 32.78
N PRO A 279 -48.12 -22.85 31.58
CA PRO A 279 -46.87 -22.92 30.83
C PRO A 279 -45.64 -22.45 31.62
N LEU A 280 -45.75 -21.35 32.37
CA LEU A 280 -44.64 -20.82 33.16
C LEU A 280 -44.18 -21.80 34.26
N ASN A 281 -45.11 -22.41 34.98
CA ASN A 281 -44.80 -23.42 35.99
C ASN A 281 -44.19 -24.68 35.37
N TRP A 282 -44.64 -25.07 34.16
CA TRP A 282 -44.06 -26.20 33.45
C TRP A 282 -42.59 -25.94 33.08
N ILE A 283 -42.28 -24.73 32.57
CA ILE A 283 -40.90 -24.33 32.26
C ILE A 283 -40.04 -24.34 33.52
N GLU A 284 -40.51 -23.75 34.63
CA GLU A 284 -39.79 -23.77 35.91
C GLU A 284 -39.54 -25.20 36.40
N GLN A 285 -40.54 -26.09 36.33
CA GLN A 285 -40.36 -27.48 36.70
C GLN A 285 -39.30 -28.18 35.84
N ARG A 286 -39.31 -27.91 34.52
CA ARG A 286 -38.33 -28.49 33.59
C ARG A 286 -36.91 -27.95 33.84
N LEU A 287 -36.76 -26.68 34.17
CA LEU A 287 -35.48 -26.07 34.51
C LEU A 287 -34.93 -26.60 35.84
N LEU A 288 -35.81 -26.82 36.83
CA LEU A 288 -35.43 -27.42 38.11
C LEU A 288 -34.92 -28.86 37.95
N GLU A 289 -35.49 -29.64 37.03
CA GLU A 289 -34.96 -30.97 36.66
C GLU A 289 -33.53 -30.89 36.09
N MET A 290 -33.18 -29.77 35.44
CA MET A 290 -31.85 -29.48 34.89
C MET A 290 -30.92 -28.73 35.86
N GLY A 291 -31.42 -28.35 37.05
CA GLY A 291 -30.66 -27.63 38.07
C GLY A 291 -30.54 -26.11 37.86
N PHE A 292 -31.40 -25.51 37.04
CA PHE A 292 -31.42 -24.07 36.78
C PHE A 292 -32.73 -23.43 37.21
N THR A 293 -32.73 -22.10 37.38
CA THR A 293 -33.95 -21.29 37.55
C THR A 293 -34.15 -20.34 36.37
N SER A 294 -35.39 -19.92 36.11
CA SER A 294 -35.68 -18.95 35.04
C SER A 294 -34.92 -17.62 35.23
N SER A 295 -34.78 -17.17 36.47
CA SER A 295 -34.11 -15.90 36.81
C SER A 295 -32.61 -15.95 36.55
N GLU A 296 -31.96 -17.08 36.85
CA GLU A 296 -30.53 -17.29 36.56
C GLU A 296 -30.27 -17.29 35.04
N LEU A 297 -31.11 -17.98 34.25
CA LEU A 297 -30.96 -18.01 32.80
C LEU A 297 -31.24 -16.65 32.14
N ILE A 298 -32.20 -15.87 32.65
CA ILE A 298 -32.42 -14.48 32.18
C ILE A 298 -31.21 -13.60 32.51
N GLN A 299 -30.62 -13.74 33.70
CA GLN A 299 -29.40 -13.00 34.05
C GLN A 299 -28.21 -13.39 33.17
N GLN A 300 -28.04 -14.68 32.91
CA GLN A 300 -27.00 -15.20 32.03
C GLN A 300 -27.16 -14.68 30.60
N GLU A 301 -28.40 -14.64 30.07
CA GLU A 301 -28.70 -14.08 28.75
C GLU A 301 -28.32 -12.59 28.66
N ASN A 302 -28.71 -11.78 29.64
CA ASN A 302 -28.38 -10.35 29.65
C ASN A 302 -26.86 -10.12 29.69
N GLN A 303 -26.12 -10.93 30.46
CA GLN A 303 -24.66 -10.85 30.51
C GLN A 303 -24.03 -11.28 29.18
N ALA A 304 -24.55 -12.35 28.56
CA ALA A 304 -24.07 -12.83 27.27
C ALA A 304 -24.29 -11.79 26.15
N GLN A 305 -25.48 -11.19 26.07
CA GLN A 305 -25.78 -10.13 25.11
C GLN A 305 -24.88 -8.90 25.29
N ALA A 306 -24.66 -8.46 26.53
CA ALA A 306 -23.77 -7.34 26.83
C ALA A 306 -22.32 -7.66 26.42
N ALA A 307 -21.83 -8.86 26.72
CA ALA A 307 -20.49 -9.29 26.31
C ALA A 307 -20.35 -9.37 24.78
N THR A 308 -21.33 -9.92 24.08
CA THR A 308 -21.35 -9.98 22.60
C THR A 308 -21.39 -8.60 21.96
N GLN A 309 -22.20 -7.69 22.49
CA GLN A 309 -22.23 -6.31 22.02
C GLN A 309 -20.85 -5.63 22.15
N VAL A 310 -20.17 -5.80 23.30
CA VAL A 310 -18.84 -5.22 23.53
C VAL A 310 -17.79 -5.84 22.59
N SER A 311 -17.76 -7.17 22.45
CA SER A 311 -16.78 -7.84 21.57
C SER A 311 -16.93 -7.41 20.10
N ILE A 312 -18.15 -7.23 19.60
CA ILE A 312 -18.39 -6.73 18.23
C ILE A 312 -17.94 -5.28 18.13
N SER A 313 -18.31 -4.44 19.09
CA SER A 313 -17.91 -3.03 19.12
C SER A 313 -16.39 -2.86 19.12
N ASN A 314 -15.68 -3.65 19.93
CA ASN A 314 -14.22 -3.69 19.98
C ASN A 314 -13.64 -4.18 18.64
N SER A 315 -14.19 -5.25 18.06
CA SER A 315 -13.71 -5.79 16.78
C SER A 315 -13.88 -4.78 15.64
N ILE A 316 -15.01 -4.08 15.57
CA ILE A 316 -15.28 -2.99 14.60
C ILE A 316 -14.33 -1.81 14.81
N SER A 317 -14.13 -1.40 16.07
CA SER A 317 -13.21 -0.31 16.40
C SER A 317 -11.76 -0.65 16.01
N SER A 318 -11.35 -1.89 16.22
CA SER A 318 -10.04 -2.40 15.80
C SER A 318 -9.89 -2.44 14.28
N LEU A 319 -10.92 -2.82 13.52
CA LEU A 319 -10.88 -2.75 12.05
C LEU A 319 -10.68 -1.30 11.56
N ARG A 320 -11.35 -0.31 12.19
CA ARG A 320 -11.11 1.11 11.90
C ARG A 320 -9.69 1.54 12.26
N PHE A 321 -9.18 1.08 13.40
CA PHE A 321 -7.79 1.32 13.81
C PHE A 321 -6.79 0.78 12.77
N LEU A 322 -7.00 -0.40 12.21
CA LEU A 322 -6.11 -0.97 11.19
C LEU A 322 -6.00 -0.10 9.92
N ASN A 323 -7.06 0.62 9.56
CA ASN A 323 -7.07 1.51 8.39
C ASN A 323 -6.33 2.83 8.64
N ASN A 324 -6.41 3.36 9.85
CA ASN A 324 -5.87 4.69 10.19
C ASN A 324 -4.42 4.65 10.70
N THR A 325 -3.90 3.47 11.01
CA THR A 325 -2.55 3.30 11.55
C THR A 325 -1.48 3.44 10.48
N ASN A 326 -0.43 4.22 10.74
CA ASN A 326 0.76 4.26 9.90
C ASN A 326 1.64 3.04 10.17
N TRP A 327 1.40 1.95 9.43
CA TRP A 327 2.16 0.70 9.56
C TRP A 327 3.65 0.83 9.21
N ARG A 328 4.04 1.90 8.50
CA ARG A 328 5.44 2.18 8.20
C ARG A 328 6.23 2.44 9.47
N ASP A 329 5.70 3.33 10.31
CA ASP A 329 6.34 3.72 11.57
C ASP A 329 6.39 2.52 12.52
N PHE A 330 5.29 1.75 12.61
CA PHE A 330 5.24 0.52 13.41
C PHE A 330 6.31 -0.50 13.04
N VAL A 331 6.54 -0.74 11.74
CA VAL A 331 7.58 -1.67 11.28
C VAL A 331 8.97 -1.12 11.59
N GLU A 332 9.20 0.20 11.46
CA GLU A 332 10.49 0.81 11.83
C GLU A 332 10.75 0.69 13.34
N ASP A 333 9.75 0.93 14.18
CA ASP A 333 9.89 0.89 15.64
C ASP A 333 10.10 -0.54 16.19
N THR A 334 9.57 -1.56 15.52
CA THR A 334 9.64 -2.96 15.98
C THR A 334 10.73 -3.78 15.27
N SER A 335 11.30 -3.29 14.17
CA SER A 335 12.28 -4.02 13.39
C SER A 335 13.67 -3.97 14.01
N ILE A 336 14.22 -5.14 14.31
CA ILE A 336 15.61 -5.27 14.77
C ILE A 336 16.60 -4.88 13.67
N VAL A 337 16.27 -5.16 12.41
CA VAL A 337 17.09 -4.75 11.26
C VAL A 337 17.16 -3.23 11.18
N GLU A 338 16.03 -2.54 11.38
CA GLU A 338 15.97 -1.08 11.44
C GLU A 338 16.85 -0.55 12.57
N ALA A 339 16.69 -1.09 13.79
CA ALA A 339 17.49 -0.69 14.95
C ALA A 339 19.00 -0.87 14.72
N ILE A 340 19.42 -1.92 14.01
CA ILE A 340 20.83 -2.14 13.65
C ILE A 340 21.29 -1.11 12.63
N LEU A 341 20.52 -0.89 11.55
CA LEU A 341 20.89 0.04 10.48
C LEU A 341 20.95 1.51 10.94
N ARG A 342 20.19 1.88 11.97
CA ARG A 342 20.30 3.20 12.62
C ARG A 342 21.66 3.46 13.28
N ASN A 343 22.46 2.43 13.54
CA ASN A 343 23.85 2.58 14.00
C ASN A 343 24.85 2.92 12.87
N ASP A 344 24.35 3.36 11.70
CA ASP A 344 25.19 3.88 10.61
C ASP A 344 26.05 5.05 11.09
N ILE A 345 27.32 5.08 10.68
CA ILE A 345 28.39 5.89 11.31
C ILE A 345 28.08 7.38 11.31
N ASN A 346 27.47 7.86 10.24
CA ASN A 346 27.18 9.28 10.04
C ASN A 346 25.71 9.63 10.35
N GLY A 347 24.93 8.69 10.90
CA GLY A 347 23.49 8.86 11.11
C GLY A 347 22.69 9.07 9.81
N VAL A 348 23.31 8.90 8.64
CA VAL A 348 22.70 9.16 7.33
C VAL A 348 21.47 8.29 7.15
N TYR A 349 21.54 7.01 7.53
CA TYR A 349 20.44 6.07 7.39
C TYR A 349 19.12 6.59 7.99
N GLU A 350 19.17 7.14 9.21
CA GLU A 350 17.99 7.61 9.94
C GLU A 350 17.30 8.78 9.25
N ILE A 351 18.05 9.68 8.62
CA ILE A 351 17.53 10.87 7.93
C ILE A 351 17.22 10.61 6.44
N MET A 352 17.25 9.37 5.97
CA MET A 352 16.84 9.01 4.61
C MET A 352 15.33 9.00 4.43
N ASP A 353 14.84 9.08 3.20
CA ASP A 353 13.42 8.84 2.90
C ASP A 353 13.03 7.40 3.21
N PHE A 354 11.80 7.21 3.71
CA PHE A 354 11.26 5.90 4.09
C PHE A 354 11.47 4.85 3.00
N TYR A 355 11.18 5.17 1.74
CA TYR A 355 11.33 4.23 0.64
C TYR A 355 12.78 3.82 0.38
N THR A 356 13.74 4.70 0.69
CA THR A 356 15.17 4.37 0.61
C THR A 356 15.57 3.41 1.72
N ARG A 357 15.14 3.68 2.97
CA ARG A 357 15.35 2.76 4.10
C ARG A 357 14.72 1.40 3.83
N ASP A 358 13.51 1.39 3.28
CA ASP A 358 12.77 0.18 2.96
C ASP A 358 13.42 -0.66 1.86
N GLN A 359 13.95 -0.02 0.81
CA GLN A 359 14.77 -0.70 -0.20
C GLN A 359 16.00 -1.37 0.41
N TYR A 360 16.63 -0.74 1.41
CA TYR A 360 17.80 -1.30 2.08
C TYR A 360 17.41 -2.52 2.92
N ARG A 361 16.27 -2.45 3.62
CA ARG A 361 15.68 -3.58 4.35
C ARG A 361 15.35 -4.75 3.41
N HIS A 362 14.74 -4.47 2.25
CA HIS A 362 14.49 -5.50 1.24
C HIS A 362 15.76 -6.10 0.64
N ALA A 363 16.84 -5.32 0.50
CA ALA A 363 18.14 -5.86 0.08
C ALA A 363 18.67 -6.88 1.10
N ILE A 364 18.52 -6.61 2.41
CA ILE A 364 18.88 -7.53 3.49
C ILE A 364 18.04 -8.81 3.42
N GLU A 365 16.71 -8.67 3.34
CA GLU A 365 15.78 -9.81 3.19
C GLU A 365 16.17 -10.71 2.01
N LYS A 366 16.51 -10.09 0.87
CA LYS A 366 16.91 -10.80 -0.34
C LYS A 366 18.21 -11.57 -0.15
N ILE A 367 19.22 -10.98 0.51
CA ILE A 367 20.49 -11.67 0.81
C ILE A 367 20.21 -12.82 1.80
N ALA A 368 19.42 -12.57 2.84
CA ALA A 368 19.07 -13.54 3.89
C ALA A 368 18.42 -14.78 3.30
N ARG A 369 17.41 -14.58 2.44
CA ARG A 369 16.66 -15.65 1.78
C ARG A 369 17.53 -16.63 0.98
N HIS A 370 18.65 -16.17 0.45
CA HIS A 370 19.57 -16.99 -0.36
C HIS A 370 20.80 -17.46 0.43
N SER A 371 20.89 -17.12 1.71
CA SER A 371 21.99 -17.44 2.60
C SER A 371 21.54 -18.35 3.74
N ASN A 372 22.50 -18.86 4.52
CA ASN A 372 22.21 -19.55 5.79
C ASN A 372 22.22 -18.60 7.00
N LYS A 373 22.28 -17.28 6.77
CA LYS A 373 22.34 -16.25 7.81
C LYS A 373 20.98 -15.58 8.00
N SER A 374 20.70 -15.11 9.21
CA SER A 374 19.48 -14.36 9.50
C SER A 374 19.57 -12.93 8.94
N GLU A 375 18.41 -12.26 8.82
CA GLU A 375 18.35 -10.84 8.42
C GLU A 375 19.15 -9.95 9.37
N LYS A 376 19.11 -10.26 10.68
CA LYS A 376 19.90 -9.61 11.72
C LYS A 376 21.40 -9.73 11.45
N ASP A 377 21.89 -10.94 11.20
CA ASP A 377 23.31 -11.19 10.97
C ASP A 377 23.84 -10.42 9.75
N ILE A 378 23.02 -10.29 8.71
CA ILE A 378 23.38 -9.53 7.50
C ILE A 378 23.41 -8.03 7.78
N ALA A 379 22.47 -7.52 8.56
CA ALA A 379 22.47 -6.12 8.98
C ALA A 379 23.75 -5.79 9.78
N ASP A 380 24.13 -6.64 10.74
CA ASP A 380 25.36 -6.49 11.53
C ASP A 380 26.61 -6.52 10.64
N MET A 381 26.67 -7.45 9.68
CA MET A 381 27.78 -7.53 8.73
C MET A 381 27.93 -6.28 7.86
N VAL A 382 26.82 -5.67 7.45
CA VAL A 382 26.82 -4.45 6.63
C VAL A 382 27.36 -3.26 7.43
N ILE A 383 26.90 -3.11 8.67
CA ILE A 383 27.41 -2.07 9.59
C ILE A 383 28.90 -2.28 9.87
N GLN A 384 29.33 -3.51 10.10
CA GLN A 384 30.75 -3.81 10.31
C GLN A 384 31.61 -3.43 9.10
N LYS A 385 31.17 -3.77 7.88
CA LYS A 385 31.88 -3.40 6.65
C LYS A 385 31.97 -1.90 6.41
N ALA A 386 30.91 -1.17 6.73
CA ALA A 386 30.89 0.29 6.70
C ALA A 386 31.90 0.87 7.70
N LYS A 387 31.98 0.32 8.92
CA LYS A 387 32.93 0.72 9.97
C LYS A 387 34.39 0.46 9.56
N GLU A 388 34.67 -0.72 9.04
CA GLU A 388 36.00 -1.09 8.55
C GLU A 388 36.47 -0.15 7.43
N SER A 389 35.57 0.21 6.51
CA SER A 389 35.93 1.04 5.36
C SER A 389 36.10 2.51 5.72
N ASN A 390 35.35 3.03 6.69
CA ASN A 390 35.55 4.37 7.25
C ASN A 390 36.94 4.54 7.89
N ALA A 391 37.47 3.48 8.51
CA ALA A 391 38.80 3.53 9.13
C ALA A 391 39.94 3.62 8.09
N HIS A 392 39.74 3.07 6.89
CA HIS A 392 40.77 2.97 5.86
C HIS A 392 40.62 3.99 4.71
N ASN A 393 39.44 4.56 4.54
CA ASN A 393 39.14 5.45 3.41
C ASN A 393 38.28 6.65 3.86
N LYS A 394 38.59 7.84 3.32
CA LYS A 394 37.84 9.07 3.59
C LYS A 394 36.61 9.25 2.69
N ASP A 395 36.38 8.35 1.73
CA ASP A 395 35.19 8.39 0.89
C ASP A 395 33.92 8.07 1.70
N ILE A 396 33.10 9.09 1.92
CA ILE A 396 31.84 9.06 2.68
C ILE A 396 30.89 7.96 2.16
N ARG A 397 31.00 7.60 0.88
CA ARG A 397 30.12 6.59 0.26
C ARG A 397 30.46 5.19 0.75
N LEU A 398 31.75 4.90 0.93
CA LEU A 398 32.23 3.60 1.41
C LEU A 398 31.96 3.41 2.90
N SER A 399 31.79 4.50 3.66
CA SER A 399 31.41 4.44 5.07
C SER A 399 29.90 4.37 5.30
N HIS A 400 29.08 4.42 4.25
CA HIS A 400 27.62 4.35 4.34
C HIS A 400 27.08 2.96 4.01
N VAL A 401 26.13 2.48 4.83
CA VAL A 401 25.49 1.15 4.68
C VAL A 401 24.90 0.89 3.29
N GLY A 402 24.32 1.91 2.64
CA GLY A 402 23.71 1.78 1.32
C GLY A 402 24.67 1.27 0.24
N TYR A 403 25.97 1.56 0.35
CA TYR A 403 26.97 1.08 -0.60
C TYR A 403 27.04 -0.45 -0.64
N TYR A 404 26.83 -1.10 0.50
CA TYR A 404 26.89 -2.55 0.69
C TYR A 404 25.55 -3.25 0.48
N LEU A 405 24.45 -2.51 0.31
CA LEU A 405 23.10 -3.02 0.14
C LEU A 405 22.54 -2.81 -1.26
N THR A 406 22.75 -1.65 -1.85
CA THR A 406 22.25 -1.31 -3.20
C THR A 406 23.36 -0.87 -4.15
N GLY A 407 24.48 -0.39 -3.61
CA GLY A 407 25.64 0.03 -4.38
C GLY A 407 26.55 -1.10 -4.86
N LYS A 408 27.75 -0.71 -5.32
CA LYS A 408 28.77 -1.64 -5.85
C LYS A 408 29.26 -2.67 -4.82
N GLY A 409 29.12 -2.37 -3.52
CA GLY A 409 29.47 -3.25 -2.41
C GLY A 409 28.50 -4.43 -2.21
N TYR A 410 27.31 -4.41 -2.83
CA TYR A 410 26.31 -5.48 -2.70
C TYR A 410 26.86 -6.89 -2.94
N LEU A 411 27.64 -7.07 -4.01
CA LEU A 411 28.22 -8.37 -4.34
C LEU A 411 29.23 -8.85 -3.30
N ALA A 412 29.97 -7.94 -2.66
CA ALA A 412 30.90 -8.28 -1.60
C ALA A 412 30.14 -8.75 -0.34
N THR A 413 29.03 -8.09 0.00
CA THR A 413 28.13 -8.49 1.09
C THR A 413 27.49 -9.84 0.83
N ALA A 414 26.92 -10.04 -0.36
CA ALA A 414 26.27 -11.29 -0.75
C ALA A 414 27.25 -12.49 -0.71
N LYS A 415 28.50 -12.28 -1.18
CA LYS A 415 29.56 -13.30 -1.07
C LYS A 415 29.95 -13.57 0.37
N ALA A 416 30.13 -12.54 1.19
CA ALA A 416 30.47 -12.70 2.61
C ALA A 416 29.35 -13.40 3.41
N ALA A 417 28.10 -13.30 2.95
CA ALA A 417 26.96 -14.01 3.51
C ALA A 417 26.82 -15.46 3.00
N ASN A 418 27.68 -15.91 2.07
CA ASN A 418 27.52 -17.18 1.36
C ASN A 418 26.15 -17.33 0.68
N ALA A 419 25.61 -16.22 0.16
CA ALA A 419 24.34 -16.23 -0.55
C ALA A 419 24.47 -16.93 -1.92
N LYS A 420 23.61 -17.92 -2.19
CA LYS A 420 23.58 -18.61 -3.49
C LYS A 420 22.97 -17.70 -4.55
N ALA A 421 23.78 -17.30 -5.53
CA ALA A 421 23.30 -16.52 -6.67
C ALA A 421 22.40 -17.37 -7.57
N THR A 422 21.20 -16.88 -7.86
CA THR A 422 20.28 -17.52 -8.82
C THR A 422 20.81 -17.40 -10.25
N ALA A 423 20.39 -18.29 -11.16
CA ALA A 423 20.80 -18.23 -12.57
C ALA A 423 20.44 -16.88 -13.23
N TYR A 424 19.26 -16.34 -12.90
CA TYR A 424 18.82 -15.02 -13.31
C TYR A 424 19.76 -13.91 -12.81
N GLU A 425 20.19 -13.96 -11.55
CA GLU A 425 21.14 -12.98 -11.01
C GLU A 425 22.51 -13.06 -11.67
N LYS A 426 23.00 -14.26 -11.99
CA LYS A 426 24.26 -14.42 -12.74
C LYS A 426 24.16 -13.80 -14.14
N CYS A 427 23.05 -14.03 -14.84
CA CYS A 427 22.80 -13.42 -16.16
C CYS A 427 22.71 -11.89 -16.05
N ASN A 428 21.95 -11.39 -15.08
CA ASN A 428 21.81 -9.95 -14.85
C ASN A 428 23.13 -9.28 -14.44
N GLN A 429 23.98 -9.98 -13.68
CA GLN A 429 25.33 -9.52 -13.34
C GLN A 429 26.24 -9.44 -14.58
N LEU A 430 26.17 -10.43 -15.48
CA LEU A 430 26.88 -10.39 -16.77
C LEU A 430 26.39 -9.22 -17.62
N ALA A 431 25.07 -9.01 -17.66
CA ALA A 431 24.47 -7.89 -18.39
C ALA A 431 24.90 -6.52 -17.86
N ASN A 432 24.89 -6.34 -16.55
CA ASN A 432 25.35 -5.09 -15.92
C ASN A 432 26.86 -4.87 -16.04
N LYS A 433 27.65 -5.93 -16.26
CA LYS A 433 29.11 -5.81 -16.43
C LYS A 433 29.48 -5.37 -17.84
N TYR A 434 28.73 -5.80 -18.86
CA TYR A 434 29.00 -5.49 -20.27
C TYR A 434 27.74 -5.00 -21.02
N PRO A 435 27.07 -3.93 -20.53
CA PRO A 435 25.77 -3.51 -21.06
C PRO A 435 25.85 -3.14 -22.55
N LEU A 436 26.94 -2.47 -22.96
CA LEU A 436 27.12 -2.03 -24.35
C LEU A 436 27.25 -3.20 -25.33
N LEU A 437 28.00 -4.24 -24.95
CA LEU A 437 28.21 -5.41 -25.80
C LEU A 437 26.92 -6.20 -25.99
N ILE A 438 26.13 -6.35 -24.92
CA ILE A 438 24.84 -7.05 -25.01
C ILE A 438 23.82 -6.23 -25.81
N TYR A 439 23.76 -4.91 -25.58
CA TYR A 439 22.85 -4.03 -26.29
C TYR A 439 23.15 -3.97 -27.79
N LEU A 440 24.40 -3.65 -28.18
CA LEU A 440 24.80 -3.60 -29.59
C LEU A 440 24.82 -4.98 -30.24
N GLY A 441 25.24 -6.02 -29.50
CA GLY A 441 25.22 -7.40 -29.98
C GLY A 441 23.81 -7.90 -30.26
N GLY A 442 22.86 -7.58 -29.37
CA GLY A 442 21.44 -7.89 -29.57
C GLY A 442 20.85 -7.20 -30.80
N ILE A 443 21.15 -5.91 -30.99
CA ILE A 443 20.75 -5.17 -32.20
C ILE A 443 21.35 -5.83 -33.44
N PHE A 444 22.66 -6.10 -33.43
CA PHE A 444 23.36 -6.69 -34.56
C PHE A 444 22.82 -8.07 -34.95
N ILE A 445 22.61 -8.96 -33.97
CA ILE A 445 22.07 -10.31 -34.19
C ILE A 445 20.65 -10.25 -34.76
N LEU A 446 19.78 -9.40 -34.20
CA LEU A 446 18.42 -9.25 -34.71
C LEU A 446 18.37 -8.60 -36.09
N SER A 447 19.20 -7.58 -36.35
CA SER A 447 19.35 -6.98 -37.68
C SER A 447 19.77 -8.03 -38.71
N LEU A 448 20.75 -8.88 -38.37
CA LEU A 448 21.18 -9.99 -39.22
C LEU A 448 20.05 -11.00 -39.45
N LEU A 449 19.35 -11.43 -38.41
CA LEU A 449 18.26 -12.40 -38.51
C LEU A 449 17.11 -11.90 -39.40
N PHE A 450 16.69 -10.65 -39.24
CA PHE A 450 15.66 -10.05 -40.09
C PHE A 450 16.15 -9.82 -41.52
N SER A 451 17.39 -9.34 -41.69
CA SER A 451 17.96 -9.13 -43.02
C SER A 451 18.12 -10.46 -43.77
N TRP A 452 18.50 -11.54 -43.06
CA TRP A 452 18.59 -12.88 -43.62
C TRP A 452 17.24 -13.36 -44.17
N GLY A 453 16.15 -13.16 -43.42
CA GLY A 453 14.81 -13.52 -43.89
C GLY A 453 14.41 -12.82 -45.21
N LEU A 454 14.77 -11.54 -45.36
CA LEU A 454 14.50 -10.76 -46.58
C LEU A 454 15.44 -11.14 -47.73
N ILE A 455 16.73 -11.36 -47.43
CA ILE A 455 17.76 -11.69 -48.43
C ILE A 455 17.57 -13.12 -48.95
N ALA A 456 17.13 -14.07 -48.12
CA ALA A 456 16.87 -15.44 -48.52
C ALA A 456 15.85 -15.52 -49.66
N GLU A 457 14.82 -14.66 -49.64
CA GLU A 457 13.85 -14.54 -50.73
C GLU A 457 14.48 -13.90 -51.98
N ALA A 458 15.27 -12.84 -51.81
CA ALA A 458 15.93 -12.16 -52.92
C ALA A 458 16.99 -13.03 -53.64
N ILE A 459 17.60 -13.98 -52.94
CA ILE A 459 18.54 -14.95 -53.53
C ILE A 459 17.82 -15.90 -54.51
N ASN A 460 16.54 -16.21 -54.26
CA ASN A 460 15.75 -17.06 -55.15
C ASN A 460 15.39 -16.36 -56.48
N GLU A 461 15.51 -15.03 -56.57
CA GLU A 461 15.10 -14.25 -57.75
C GLU A 461 16.18 -14.03 -58.83
N ASN A 462 17.30 -14.76 -58.80
CA ASN A 462 18.34 -14.72 -59.85
C ASN A 462 18.83 -13.28 -60.21
N LEU A 463 18.94 -12.43 -59.18
CA LEU A 463 19.32 -11.02 -59.32
C LEU A 463 20.80 -10.85 -59.70
N LYS A 464 21.13 -9.76 -60.40
CA LYS A 464 22.52 -9.36 -60.66
C LYS A 464 23.27 -9.09 -59.35
N GLN A 465 24.55 -9.47 -59.27
CA GLN A 465 25.36 -9.39 -58.06
C GLN A 465 25.41 -7.98 -57.42
N ASN A 466 25.52 -6.93 -58.22
CA ASN A 466 25.52 -5.54 -57.72
C ASN A 466 24.16 -5.14 -57.10
N VAL A 467 23.06 -5.65 -57.66
CA VAL A 467 21.70 -5.41 -57.15
C VAL A 467 21.52 -6.16 -55.83
N LEU A 468 21.97 -7.42 -55.75
CA LEU A 468 21.94 -8.20 -54.52
C LEU A 468 22.71 -7.52 -53.37
N ILE A 469 23.93 -7.02 -53.64
CA ILE A 469 24.71 -6.27 -52.63
C ILE A 469 23.95 -5.03 -52.15
N THR A 470 23.35 -4.29 -53.08
CA THR A 470 22.56 -3.09 -52.74
C THR A 470 21.35 -3.46 -51.89
N VAL A 471 20.62 -4.52 -52.24
CA VAL A 471 19.50 -5.05 -51.46
C VAL A 471 19.94 -5.47 -50.06
N CYS A 472 21.08 -6.15 -49.91
CA CYS A 472 21.62 -6.51 -48.60
C CYS A 472 21.87 -5.29 -47.71
N ILE A 473 22.48 -4.24 -48.26
CA ILE A 473 22.77 -3.00 -47.51
C ILE A 473 21.46 -2.31 -47.11
N VAL A 474 20.52 -2.14 -48.04
CA VAL A 474 19.23 -1.48 -47.78
C VAL A 474 18.40 -2.29 -46.78
N ALA A 475 18.34 -3.61 -46.94
CA ALA A 475 17.64 -4.51 -46.03
C ALA A 475 18.23 -4.41 -44.62
N PHE A 476 19.55 -4.47 -44.47
CA PHE A 476 20.21 -4.35 -43.16
C PHE A 476 19.93 -2.99 -42.49
N LEU A 477 20.00 -1.88 -43.24
CA LEU A 477 19.68 -0.56 -42.71
C LEU A 477 18.20 -0.44 -42.28
N ALA A 478 17.28 -0.98 -43.07
CA ALA A 478 15.86 -0.98 -42.78
C ALA A 478 15.52 -1.83 -41.55
N THR A 479 16.06 -3.04 -41.46
CA THR A 479 15.79 -3.97 -40.34
C THR A 479 16.44 -3.51 -39.03
N THR A 480 17.50 -2.70 -39.09
CA THR A 480 18.14 -2.16 -37.88
C THR A 480 17.21 -1.31 -37.04
N ARG A 481 16.29 -0.54 -37.65
CA ARG A 481 15.29 0.24 -36.89
C ARG A 481 14.32 -0.67 -36.11
N LEU A 482 13.92 -1.78 -36.71
CA LEU A 482 13.08 -2.79 -36.06
C LEU A 482 13.83 -3.47 -34.92
N ALA A 483 15.08 -3.89 -35.16
CA ALA A 483 15.94 -4.49 -34.15
C ALA A 483 16.14 -3.56 -32.94
N VAL A 484 16.46 -2.28 -33.17
CA VAL A 484 16.58 -1.28 -32.09
C VAL A 484 15.29 -1.15 -31.30
N SER A 485 14.13 -1.11 -31.96
CA SER A 485 12.83 -0.98 -31.29
C SER A 485 12.53 -2.20 -30.41
N ILE A 486 12.80 -3.41 -30.89
CA ILE A 486 12.61 -4.65 -30.12
C ILE A 486 13.59 -4.74 -28.95
N VAL A 487 14.87 -4.42 -29.16
CA VAL A 487 15.87 -4.43 -28.09
C VAL A 487 15.54 -3.40 -27.02
N ASN A 488 15.12 -2.19 -27.40
CA ASN A 488 14.67 -1.18 -26.46
C ASN A 488 13.46 -1.69 -25.65
N TRP A 489 12.46 -2.24 -26.32
CA TRP A 489 11.28 -2.80 -25.66
C TRP A 489 11.65 -3.94 -24.69
N MET A 490 12.45 -4.91 -25.12
CA MET A 490 12.94 -5.99 -24.26
C MET A 490 13.75 -5.46 -23.07
N SER A 491 14.59 -4.45 -23.30
CA SER A 491 15.40 -3.83 -22.25
C SER A 491 14.51 -3.22 -21.16
N THR A 492 13.43 -2.53 -21.53
CA THR A 492 12.48 -1.95 -20.57
C THR A 492 11.68 -2.98 -19.76
N ILE A 493 11.60 -4.23 -20.24
CA ILE A 493 10.93 -5.33 -19.53
C ILE A 493 11.91 -6.06 -18.62
N LEU A 494 13.14 -6.28 -19.09
CA LEU A 494 14.14 -7.10 -18.41
C LEU A 494 14.92 -6.34 -17.35
N ALA A 495 15.22 -5.06 -17.62
CA ALA A 495 15.93 -4.20 -16.67
C ALA A 495 14.94 -3.70 -15.61
N LYS A 496 15.28 -3.89 -14.34
CA LYS A 496 14.50 -3.33 -13.24
C LYS A 496 14.86 -1.84 -13.09
N PRO A 497 13.88 -0.92 -13.12
CA PRO A 497 14.16 0.49 -12.90
C PRO A 497 14.90 0.73 -11.58
N CYS A 498 16.04 1.41 -11.65
CA CYS A 498 16.82 1.75 -10.46
C CYS A 498 16.29 3.05 -9.86
N LEU A 499 15.65 2.96 -8.70
CA LEU A 499 15.26 4.13 -7.94
C LEU A 499 16.49 4.70 -7.23
N LEU A 500 16.78 5.98 -7.48
CA LEU A 500 17.88 6.65 -6.81
C LEU A 500 17.55 6.85 -5.33
N PRO A 501 18.46 6.47 -4.42
CA PRO A 501 18.27 6.68 -2.99
C PRO A 501 18.22 8.17 -2.67
N ARG A 502 17.45 8.57 -1.66
CA ARG A 502 17.23 9.99 -1.34
C ARG A 502 17.11 10.24 0.16
N MET A 503 17.48 11.45 0.58
CA MET A 503 17.31 11.98 1.94
C MET A 503 15.85 12.38 2.20
N ASP A 504 15.40 12.32 3.45
CA ASP A 504 14.08 12.82 3.86
C ASP A 504 14.15 14.30 4.25
N TYR A 505 13.76 15.16 3.31
CA TYR A 505 13.60 16.60 3.56
C TYR A 505 12.12 17.00 3.73
N SER A 506 11.25 16.08 4.14
CA SER A 506 9.82 16.34 4.38
C SER A 506 9.55 17.38 5.47
N LYS A 507 10.49 17.58 6.41
CA LYS A 507 10.42 18.61 7.46
C LYS A 507 11.11 19.93 7.07
N GLY A 508 11.89 19.93 5.99
CA GLY A 508 12.59 21.10 5.47
C GLY A 508 13.92 20.74 4.82
N ILE A 509 14.38 21.56 3.87
CA ILE A 509 15.71 21.44 3.26
C ILE A 509 16.74 22.00 4.23
N PRO A 510 17.87 21.31 4.50
CA PRO A 510 18.90 21.81 5.39
C PRO A 510 19.78 22.87 4.71
N VAL A 511 20.53 23.64 5.51
CA VAL A 511 21.28 24.81 5.04
C VAL A 511 22.37 24.43 4.03
N GLU A 512 23.01 23.28 4.21
CA GLU A 512 24.04 22.73 3.33
C GLU A 512 23.50 22.23 1.99
N SER A 513 22.18 22.07 1.85
CA SER A 513 21.50 21.61 0.62
C SER A 513 20.59 22.68 0.02
N ARG A 514 20.84 23.96 0.31
CA ARG A 514 20.06 25.09 -0.23
C ARG A 514 19.91 25.01 -1.74
N GLY A 515 18.68 25.22 -2.20
CA GLY A 515 18.33 25.14 -3.61
C GLY A 515 17.79 26.46 -4.15
N MET A 516 17.93 26.68 -5.46
CA MET A 516 17.26 27.76 -6.17
C MET A 516 16.53 27.21 -7.40
N VAL A 517 15.24 27.49 -7.51
CA VAL A 517 14.43 27.21 -8.69
C VAL A 517 14.57 28.39 -9.66
N VAL A 518 15.08 28.13 -10.85
CA VAL A 518 15.37 29.14 -11.87
C VAL A 518 14.50 28.90 -13.09
N ILE A 519 13.85 29.95 -13.57
CA ILE A 519 13.03 29.92 -14.79
C ILE A 519 13.69 30.82 -15.85
N PRO A 520 14.45 30.23 -16.81
CA PRO A 520 15.01 30.95 -17.93
C PRO A 520 13.88 31.36 -18.89
N THR A 521 13.67 32.66 -19.10
CA THR A 521 12.55 33.16 -19.93
C THR A 521 12.87 34.47 -20.66
N LEU A 522 12.03 34.87 -21.60
CA LEU A 522 12.14 36.14 -22.31
C LEU A 522 11.06 37.10 -21.79
N ILE A 523 11.41 38.37 -21.63
CA ILE A 523 10.43 39.41 -21.32
C ILE A 523 9.90 39.99 -22.63
N THR A 524 8.58 39.92 -22.80
CA THR A 524 7.94 40.21 -24.10
C THR A 524 6.90 41.30 -24.07
N SER A 525 6.18 41.44 -22.96
CA SER A 525 5.14 42.45 -22.71
C SER A 525 4.85 42.54 -21.20
N ILE A 526 4.12 43.57 -20.77
CA ILE A 526 3.68 43.73 -19.37
C ILE A 526 2.75 42.58 -18.95
N VAL A 527 1.81 42.18 -19.81
CA VAL A 527 0.90 41.05 -19.54
C VAL A 527 1.69 39.75 -19.35
N ASN A 528 2.72 39.53 -20.17
CA ASN A 528 3.60 38.38 -20.01
C ASN A 528 4.40 38.44 -18.69
N ILE A 529 4.85 39.62 -18.25
CA ILE A 529 5.48 39.80 -16.94
C ILE A 529 4.51 39.39 -15.82
N ASP A 530 3.25 39.83 -15.86
CA ASP A 530 2.27 39.46 -14.83
C ASP A 530 2.06 37.94 -14.76
N HIS A 531 1.94 37.26 -15.91
CA HIS A 531 1.86 35.79 -15.96
C HIS A 531 3.14 35.09 -15.45
N LEU A 532 4.32 35.65 -15.72
CA LEU A 532 5.59 35.10 -15.21
C LEU A 532 5.66 35.19 -13.69
N ILE A 533 5.18 36.30 -13.12
CA ILE A 533 5.14 36.54 -11.68
C ILE A 533 4.13 35.62 -11.00
N GLU A 534 2.92 35.50 -11.56
CA GLU A 534 1.90 34.55 -11.10
C GLU A 534 2.44 33.11 -11.12
N GLY A 535 3.07 32.71 -12.24
CA GLY A 535 3.67 31.38 -12.35
C GLY A 535 4.82 31.15 -11.36
N LEU A 536 5.61 32.17 -11.05
CA LEU A 536 6.66 32.10 -10.02
C LEU A 536 6.06 31.91 -8.63
N GLU A 537 5.00 32.65 -8.32
CA GLU A 537 4.25 32.57 -7.07
C GLU A 537 3.61 31.18 -6.87
N ILE A 538 2.97 30.62 -7.90
CA ILE A 538 2.40 29.26 -7.85
C ILE A 538 3.47 28.22 -7.51
N ARG A 539 4.65 28.30 -8.14
CA ARG A 539 5.76 27.36 -7.87
C ARG A 539 6.29 27.50 -6.45
N PHE A 540 6.36 28.73 -5.93
CA PHE A 540 6.68 28.99 -4.53
C PHE A 540 5.65 28.39 -3.59
N LEU A 541 4.35 28.64 -3.81
CA LEU A 541 3.28 28.13 -2.95
C LEU A 541 3.24 26.60 -2.93
N ALA A 542 3.55 25.95 -4.07
CA ALA A 542 3.65 24.50 -4.17
C ALA A 542 4.89 23.93 -3.44
N ASN A 543 5.96 24.70 -3.28
CA ASN A 543 7.24 24.24 -2.72
C ASN A 543 7.79 25.24 -1.69
N ARG A 544 7.02 25.53 -0.64
CA ARG A 544 7.45 26.48 0.39
C ARG A 544 8.48 25.84 1.32
N ASP A 545 9.68 26.41 1.35
CA ASP A 545 10.77 25.99 2.24
C ASP A 545 11.72 27.15 2.53
N ALA A 546 12.24 27.26 3.76
CA ALA A 546 13.12 28.35 4.19
C ALA A 546 14.46 28.38 3.41
N ASN A 547 14.94 27.23 2.92
CA ASN A 547 16.20 27.07 2.21
C ASN A 547 16.01 26.83 0.69
N LEU A 548 14.81 27.13 0.17
CA LEU A 548 14.51 27.14 -1.25
C LEU A 548 14.18 28.57 -1.72
N TYR A 549 14.84 28.97 -2.81
CA TYR A 549 14.70 30.29 -3.44
C TYR A 549 14.16 30.18 -4.86
N PHE A 550 13.56 31.25 -5.38
CA PHE A 550 12.90 31.25 -6.69
C PHE A 550 13.41 32.43 -7.52
N ALA A 551 13.79 32.19 -8.78
CA ALA A 551 14.43 33.19 -9.61
C ALA A 551 13.89 33.21 -11.05
N LEU A 552 13.69 34.42 -11.57
CA LEU A 552 13.51 34.66 -13.00
C LEU A 552 14.86 35.01 -13.62
N LEU A 553 15.22 34.30 -14.70
CA LEU A 553 16.45 34.54 -15.45
C LEU A 553 16.10 35.00 -16.87
N THR A 554 16.15 36.32 -17.07
CA THR A 554 15.48 36.98 -18.18
C THR A 554 16.43 37.58 -19.20
N ASP A 555 16.04 37.49 -20.48
CA ASP A 555 16.61 38.33 -21.55
C ASP A 555 15.47 39.08 -22.23
N PHE A 556 15.83 40.12 -22.98
CA PHE A 556 14.92 40.69 -23.97
C PHE A 556 14.78 39.81 -25.22
N LYS A 557 13.75 40.10 -26.04
CA LYS A 557 13.63 39.56 -27.40
C LYS A 557 14.83 39.94 -28.27
N ASP A 558 15.18 39.06 -29.20
CA ASP A 558 16.19 39.31 -30.23
C ASP A 558 15.85 40.58 -31.04
N ALA A 559 16.84 41.42 -31.31
CA ALA A 559 16.64 42.73 -31.94
C ALA A 559 17.78 43.10 -32.92
N LYS A 560 17.54 44.09 -33.78
CA LYS A 560 18.55 44.65 -34.69
C LYS A 560 19.50 45.65 -34.01
N THR A 561 19.09 46.18 -32.85
CA THR A 561 19.85 47.13 -32.04
C THR A 561 20.01 46.58 -30.63
N GLU A 562 21.04 47.04 -29.91
CA GLU A 562 21.31 46.61 -28.54
C GLU A 562 20.16 46.97 -27.57
N HIS A 563 19.60 48.17 -27.74
CA HIS A 563 18.48 48.68 -26.96
C HIS A 563 17.28 49.00 -27.87
N LEU A 564 16.07 48.74 -27.35
CA LEU A 564 14.79 49.14 -27.92
C LEU A 564 14.06 50.09 -26.96
N PRO A 565 13.23 51.02 -27.45
CA PRO A 565 12.47 51.93 -26.58
C PRO A 565 11.55 51.22 -25.58
N GLU A 566 11.01 50.06 -25.95
CA GLU A 566 10.12 49.25 -25.10
C GLU A 566 10.84 48.67 -23.87
N ASP A 567 12.16 48.46 -23.94
CA ASP A 567 12.96 47.86 -22.87
C ASP A 567 12.89 48.70 -21.59
N ALA A 568 12.82 50.03 -21.73
CA ALA A 568 12.76 51.00 -20.64
C ALA A 568 11.46 50.90 -19.82
N ALA A 569 10.38 50.37 -20.40
CA ALA A 569 9.13 50.12 -19.67
C ALA A 569 9.11 48.73 -19.04
N LEU A 570 9.66 47.71 -19.71
CA LEU A 570 9.55 46.31 -19.29
C LEU A 570 10.42 45.99 -18.07
N LEU A 571 11.68 46.43 -18.04
CA LEU A 571 12.61 46.07 -16.98
C LEU A 571 12.22 46.67 -15.61
N PRO A 572 11.88 47.98 -15.50
CA PRO A 572 11.39 48.54 -14.24
C PRO A 572 10.08 47.90 -13.77
N ALA A 573 9.16 47.58 -14.68
CA ALA A 573 7.91 46.91 -14.33
C ALA A 573 8.18 45.53 -13.70
N LEU A 574 9.02 44.71 -14.31
CA LEU A 574 9.39 43.40 -13.78
C LEU A 574 10.10 43.51 -12.41
N LYS A 575 11.03 44.46 -12.28
CA LYS A 575 11.72 44.75 -11.01
C LYS A 575 10.72 45.05 -9.89
N ASN A 576 9.79 45.97 -10.14
CA ASN A 576 8.78 46.37 -9.15
C ASN A 576 7.91 45.18 -8.74
N ARG A 577 7.48 44.33 -9.68
CA ARG A 577 6.70 43.12 -9.38
C ARG A 577 7.44 42.14 -8.46
N ILE A 578 8.73 41.92 -8.66
CA ILE A 578 9.54 41.04 -7.80
C ILE A 578 9.68 41.64 -6.39
N ILE A 579 9.90 42.96 -6.29
CA ILE A 579 9.98 43.66 -5.00
C ILE A 579 8.64 43.58 -4.26
N GLU A 580 7.53 43.79 -4.95
CA GLU A 580 6.17 43.62 -4.41
C GLU A 580 5.94 42.19 -3.91
N LEU A 581 6.40 41.19 -4.66
CA LEU A 581 6.26 39.78 -4.30
C LEU A 581 7.08 39.41 -3.05
N ASN A 582 8.32 39.90 -2.94
CA ASN A 582 9.11 39.75 -1.71
C ASN A 582 8.46 40.48 -0.53
N LYS A 583 7.89 41.67 -0.73
CA LYS A 583 7.15 42.41 0.31
C LYS A 583 5.89 41.69 0.75
N LYS A 584 5.21 40.96 -0.14
CA LYS A 584 4.01 40.16 0.16
C LYS A 584 4.34 38.96 1.06
N TYR A 585 5.49 38.33 0.86
CA TYR A 585 5.87 37.07 1.53
C TYR A 585 6.97 37.20 2.58
N GLN A 586 7.29 38.43 3.00
CA GLN A 586 8.34 38.81 3.96
C GLN A 586 8.90 37.65 4.81
N ARG A 587 10.18 37.35 4.60
CA ARG A 587 10.96 36.42 5.43
C ARG A 587 11.83 37.20 6.41
N GLN A 588 12.13 36.57 7.55
CA GLN A 588 12.93 37.18 8.62
C GLN A 588 14.41 37.39 8.24
N SER A 589 14.96 36.59 7.32
CA SER A 589 16.42 36.55 7.12
C SER A 589 16.91 36.78 5.70
N ASN A 590 16.13 36.53 4.63
CA ASN A 590 16.56 36.71 3.23
C ASN A 590 15.36 36.89 2.29
N ASP A 591 15.58 37.50 1.12
CA ASP A 591 14.59 37.51 0.03
C ASP A 591 14.29 36.10 -0.49
N THR A 592 13.05 35.88 -0.94
CA THR A 592 12.62 34.59 -1.51
C THR A 592 12.71 34.57 -3.03
N PHE A 593 12.41 35.72 -3.64
CA PHE A 593 12.28 35.88 -5.08
C PHE A 593 13.43 36.73 -5.63
N PHE A 594 14.03 36.27 -6.72
CA PHE A 594 15.20 36.87 -7.35
C PHE A 594 14.91 37.19 -8.81
N LEU A 595 15.56 38.25 -9.30
CA LEU A 595 15.59 38.59 -10.72
C LEU A 595 17.04 38.67 -11.17
N PHE A 596 17.35 37.98 -12.26
CA PHE A 596 18.62 38.07 -12.96
C PHE A 596 18.35 38.46 -14.40
N HIS A 597 18.59 39.71 -14.75
CA HIS A 597 18.35 40.22 -16.09
C HIS A 597 19.66 40.43 -16.84
N ARG A 598 19.71 39.95 -18.09
CA ARG A 598 20.90 40.02 -18.94
C ARG A 598 20.68 40.98 -20.12
N PRO A 599 21.70 41.77 -20.50
CA PRO A 599 21.63 42.62 -21.69
C PRO A 599 21.73 41.80 -22.98
N ARG A 600 21.33 42.42 -24.11
CA ARG A 600 21.61 41.85 -25.45
C ARG A 600 23.10 42.00 -25.75
N LYS A 601 23.72 40.98 -26.35
CA LYS A 601 25.08 41.03 -26.90
C LYS A 601 25.02 40.81 -28.41
N TRP A 602 25.93 41.45 -29.16
CA TRP A 602 26.01 41.28 -30.61
C TRP A 602 26.45 39.84 -30.95
N ASN A 603 25.64 39.15 -31.75
CA ASN A 603 26.00 37.86 -32.33
C ASN A 603 26.48 38.06 -33.77
N SER A 604 27.78 37.82 -34.00
CA SER A 604 28.41 38.01 -35.31
C SER A 604 27.93 37.02 -36.39
N TYR A 605 27.44 35.85 -36.01
CA TYR A 605 26.97 34.82 -36.93
C TYR A 605 25.56 35.10 -37.43
N ASP A 606 24.64 35.32 -36.50
CA ASP A 606 23.23 35.59 -36.81
C ASP A 606 22.98 37.07 -37.16
N LYS A 607 23.97 37.94 -36.92
CA LYS A 607 23.92 39.41 -37.15
C LYS A 607 22.74 40.08 -36.42
N ILE A 608 22.47 39.64 -35.20
CA ILE A 608 21.41 40.15 -34.33
C ILE A 608 21.95 40.38 -32.91
N TRP A 609 21.31 41.30 -32.21
CA TRP A 609 21.51 41.50 -30.78
C TRP A 609 20.59 40.55 -30.01
N MET A 610 21.18 39.66 -29.21
CA MET A 610 20.43 38.64 -28.46
C MET A 610 21.13 38.29 -27.15
N GLY A 611 20.43 37.61 -26.24
CA GLY A 611 21.04 37.08 -25.03
C GLY A 611 22.12 36.03 -25.34
N TYR A 612 23.24 36.06 -24.60
CA TYR A 612 24.35 35.13 -24.81
C TYR A 612 23.89 33.67 -24.65
N GLU A 613 24.16 32.86 -25.68
CA GLU A 613 23.92 31.42 -25.79
C GLU A 613 22.54 30.90 -25.28
N ARG A 614 21.47 31.70 -25.44
CA ARG A 614 20.10 31.37 -25.02
C ARG A 614 20.08 30.64 -23.66
N LYS A 615 19.50 29.44 -23.58
CA LYS A 615 19.32 28.69 -22.32
C LYS A 615 20.64 28.22 -21.69
N ARG A 616 21.64 27.82 -22.50
CA ARG A 616 22.95 27.38 -21.97
C ARG A 616 23.71 28.56 -21.36
N GLY A 617 23.75 29.69 -22.06
CA GLY A 617 24.40 30.90 -21.58
C GLY A 617 23.74 31.47 -20.32
N LYS A 618 22.40 31.43 -20.25
CA LYS A 618 21.62 31.83 -19.06
C LYS A 618 22.16 31.14 -17.81
N LEU A 619 22.12 29.81 -17.81
CA LEU A 619 22.52 29.02 -16.67
C LEU A 619 24.04 29.12 -16.41
N GLY A 620 24.86 29.20 -17.46
CA GLY A 620 26.31 29.37 -17.33
C GLY A 620 26.72 30.67 -16.64
N GLU A 621 26.16 31.80 -17.06
CA GLU A 621 26.42 33.11 -16.44
C GLU A 621 25.85 33.18 -15.01
N LEU A 622 24.68 32.56 -14.75
CA LEU A 622 24.15 32.44 -13.39
C LEU A 622 25.09 31.63 -12.48
N ASN A 623 25.58 30.48 -12.94
CA ASN A 623 26.49 29.65 -12.17
C ASN A 623 27.81 30.38 -11.87
N ALA A 624 28.31 31.15 -12.85
CA ALA A 624 29.48 32.00 -12.63
C ALA A 624 29.21 33.08 -11.57
N LEU A 625 28.02 33.70 -11.60
CA LEU A 625 27.57 34.67 -10.59
C LEU A 625 27.51 34.07 -9.19
N LEU A 626 26.87 32.92 -9.03
CA LEU A 626 26.69 32.25 -7.74
C LEU A 626 28.03 31.83 -7.11
N ARG A 627 29.02 31.51 -7.94
CA ARG A 627 30.39 31.20 -7.52
C ARG A 627 31.26 32.43 -7.24
N GLY A 628 30.72 33.64 -7.39
CA GLY A 628 31.38 34.91 -7.08
C GLY A 628 32.04 35.63 -8.26
N GLY A 629 31.81 35.20 -9.50
CA GLY A 629 32.27 35.86 -10.73
C GLY A 629 31.15 36.57 -11.49
N ALA A 630 31.41 36.97 -12.75
CA ALA A 630 30.41 37.34 -13.77
C ALA A 630 29.28 38.32 -13.38
N LYS A 631 29.49 39.19 -12.38
CA LYS A 631 28.50 40.22 -11.99
C LYS A 631 28.18 41.16 -13.16
N ASP A 632 29.19 41.46 -13.98
CA ASP A 632 29.08 42.35 -15.13
C ASP A 632 28.30 41.73 -16.32
N CYS A 633 27.97 40.43 -16.26
CA CYS A 633 27.13 39.78 -17.26
C CYS A 633 25.63 40.11 -17.07
N PHE A 634 25.25 40.69 -15.94
CA PHE A 634 23.88 41.03 -15.60
C PHE A 634 23.72 42.55 -15.53
N SER A 635 22.73 43.08 -16.23
CA SER A 635 22.42 44.51 -16.18
C SER A 635 21.60 44.87 -14.94
N GLU A 636 20.79 43.93 -14.42
CA GLU A 636 20.01 44.11 -13.20
C GLU A 636 19.97 42.81 -12.39
N ILE A 637 20.18 42.93 -11.07
CA ILE A 637 20.06 41.84 -10.10
C ILE A 637 19.18 42.32 -8.95
N ILE A 638 18.09 41.61 -8.66
CA ILE A 638 17.20 41.87 -7.51
C ILE A 638 17.23 40.66 -6.57
N GLY A 639 17.30 40.95 -5.28
CA GLY A 639 17.34 39.98 -4.18
C GLY A 639 18.65 40.06 -3.38
N ASP A 640 18.66 39.48 -2.19
CA ASP A 640 19.83 39.47 -1.32
C ASP A 640 21.00 38.62 -1.90
N THR A 641 22.08 39.29 -2.29
CA THR A 641 23.28 38.63 -2.84
C THR A 641 24.08 37.81 -1.82
N ALA A 642 23.84 37.99 -0.51
CA ALA A 642 24.58 37.29 0.54
C ALA A 642 24.40 35.76 0.48
N ILE A 643 23.26 35.28 -0.05
CA ILE A 643 22.97 33.85 -0.14
C ILE A 643 23.71 33.13 -1.28
N PHE A 644 24.28 33.84 -2.25
CA PHE A 644 24.74 33.25 -3.52
C PHE A 644 25.75 32.11 -3.33
N LYS A 645 26.75 32.30 -2.46
CA LYS A 645 27.76 31.27 -2.16
C LYS A 645 27.21 30.08 -1.36
N THR A 646 26.00 30.19 -0.83
CA THR A 646 25.37 29.14 -0.01
C THR A 646 24.42 28.25 -0.82
N ILE A 647 24.07 28.64 -2.05
CA ILE A 647 23.21 27.84 -2.91
C ILE A 647 24.05 26.69 -3.46
N LYS A 648 23.62 25.46 -3.18
CA LYS A 648 24.27 24.24 -3.64
C LYS A 648 23.60 23.64 -4.86
N TYR A 649 22.28 23.76 -4.99
CA TYR A 649 21.56 23.10 -6.08
C TYR A 649 20.71 24.08 -6.89
N ILE A 650 20.70 23.91 -8.22
CA ILE A 650 19.84 24.67 -9.12
C ILE A 650 18.81 23.76 -9.77
N ILE A 651 17.53 24.10 -9.62
CA ILE A 651 16.42 23.46 -10.33
C ILE A 651 16.03 24.36 -11.50
N THR A 652 16.34 23.97 -12.73
CA THR A 652 15.97 24.73 -13.93
C THR A 652 14.68 24.20 -14.55
N LEU A 653 13.74 25.11 -14.82
CA LEU A 653 12.43 24.82 -15.42
C LEU A 653 12.20 25.71 -16.63
N ASP A 654 11.46 25.22 -17.63
CA ASP A 654 10.94 26.13 -18.66
C ASP A 654 9.75 26.93 -18.11
N THR A 655 9.39 27.99 -18.84
CA THR A 655 8.28 28.88 -18.47
C THR A 655 6.95 28.13 -18.34
N ASP A 656 6.72 27.13 -19.19
CA ASP A 656 5.54 26.27 -19.24
C ASP A 656 5.61 25.05 -18.31
N THR A 657 6.77 24.81 -17.67
CA THR A 657 6.97 23.61 -16.86
C THR A 657 6.44 23.85 -15.44
N GLN A 658 5.50 23.01 -15.03
CA GLN A 658 4.96 23.00 -13.68
C GLN A 658 5.91 22.26 -12.74
N LEU A 659 6.02 22.75 -11.51
CA LEU A 659 6.73 22.07 -10.43
C LEU A 659 5.69 21.60 -9.41
N PRO A 660 5.32 20.31 -9.39
CA PRO A 660 4.31 19.81 -8.47
C PRO A 660 4.72 20.01 -7.02
N ARG A 661 3.73 19.92 -6.13
CA ARG A 661 3.92 20.08 -4.70
C ARG A 661 5.03 19.17 -4.18
N ASP A 662 5.90 19.72 -3.35
CA ASP A 662 6.99 19.02 -2.65
C ASP A 662 8.06 18.36 -3.55
N THR A 663 8.04 18.59 -4.86
CA THR A 663 9.00 17.97 -5.79
C THR A 663 10.41 18.54 -5.60
N ALA A 664 10.55 19.84 -5.30
CA ALA A 664 11.87 20.47 -5.15
C ALA A 664 12.71 19.80 -4.06
N ARG A 665 12.13 19.63 -2.86
CA ARG A 665 12.80 18.97 -1.73
C ARG A 665 13.13 17.51 -2.00
N LYS A 666 12.29 16.79 -2.76
CA LYS A 666 12.55 15.40 -3.18
C LYS A 666 13.75 15.34 -4.14
N MET A 667 13.82 16.25 -5.12
CA MET A 667 14.93 16.32 -6.07
C MET A 667 16.25 16.67 -5.37
N ILE A 668 16.22 17.65 -4.46
CA ILE A 668 17.38 18.02 -3.64
C ILE A 668 17.79 16.87 -2.72
N GLY A 669 16.83 16.19 -2.08
CA GLY A 669 17.09 15.01 -1.24
C GLY A 669 17.73 13.85 -2.02
N SER A 670 17.36 13.65 -3.28
CA SER A 670 18.05 12.69 -4.16
C SER A 670 19.50 13.10 -4.41
N MET A 671 19.76 14.35 -4.78
CA MET A 671 21.12 14.83 -5.03
C MET A 671 22.02 14.82 -3.79
N ALA A 672 21.44 15.06 -2.61
CA ALA A 672 22.16 15.10 -1.33
C ALA A 672 22.52 13.72 -0.76
N HIS A 673 21.94 12.65 -1.27
CA HIS A 673 22.22 11.30 -0.78
C HIS A 673 23.68 10.90 -1.12
N PRO A 674 24.47 10.35 -0.17
CA PRO A 674 25.90 10.11 -0.40
C PRO A 674 26.21 9.27 -1.65
N LEU A 675 25.42 8.22 -1.91
CA LEU A 675 25.61 7.36 -3.08
C LEU A 675 25.45 8.08 -4.43
N ASN A 676 24.78 9.24 -4.45
CA ASN A 676 24.57 10.03 -5.66
C ASN A 676 25.64 11.12 -5.82
N HIS A 677 26.50 11.36 -4.83
CA HIS A 677 27.54 12.37 -4.94
C HIS A 677 28.52 12.07 -6.08
N PRO A 678 28.80 13.06 -6.95
CA PRO A 678 29.64 12.86 -8.11
C PRO A 678 31.12 12.71 -7.73
N VAL A 679 31.79 11.73 -8.32
CA VAL A 679 33.24 11.55 -8.23
C VAL A 679 33.88 11.91 -9.55
N TYR A 680 34.55 13.07 -9.57
CA TYR A 680 35.32 13.53 -10.71
C TYR A 680 36.67 12.80 -10.77
N ASN A 681 37.02 12.27 -11.94
CA ASN A 681 38.29 11.62 -12.17
C ASN A 681 39.20 12.53 -13.02
N ASP A 682 40.24 13.10 -12.41
CA ASP A 682 41.14 14.05 -13.08
C ASP A 682 41.86 13.46 -14.30
N LYS A 683 42.17 12.16 -14.28
CA LYS A 683 42.83 11.48 -15.41
C LYS A 683 41.88 11.32 -16.60
N LYS A 684 40.62 10.98 -16.33
CA LYS A 684 39.58 10.79 -17.36
C LYS A 684 38.83 12.08 -17.72
N LYS A 685 39.06 13.16 -16.98
CA LYS A 685 38.39 14.46 -17.09
C LYS A 685 36.85 14.37 -17.12
N ARG A 686 36.29 13.42 -16.37
CA ARG A 686 34.84 13.17 -16.32
C ARG A 686 34.40 12.62 -14.98
N VAL A 687 33.12 12.78 -14.66
CA VAL A 687 32.48 12.09 -13.53
C VAL A 687 32.44 10.59 -13.83
N THR A 688 32.92 9.78 -12.90
CA THR A 688 32.97 8.31 -13.04
C THR A 688 31.95 7.57 -12.20
N GLU A 689 31.44 8.21 -11.15
CA GLU A 689 30.44 7.67 -10.23
C GLU A 689 29.56 8.81 -9.69
N GLY A 690 28.33 8.51 -9.28
CA GLY A 690 27.36 9.52 -8.86
C GLY A 690 26.83 10.37 -10.02
N TYR A 691 26.10 11.42 -9.68
CA TYR A 691 25.36 12.25 -10.63
C TYR A 691 25.54 13.74 -10.31
N THR A 692 25.86 14.53 -11.32
CA THR A 692 25.86 16.00 -11.22
C THR A 692 24.54 16.60 -11.69
N ILE A 693 23.74 15.84 -12.43
CA ILE A 693 22.47 16.28 -13.02
C ILE A 693 21.45 15.17 -12.80
N LEU A 694 20.27 15.55 -12.30
CA LEU A 694 19.10 14.68 -12.18
C LEU A 694 17.95 15.31 -12.96
N GLN A 695 17.48 14.58 -13.97
CA GLN A 695 16.33 14.98 -14.78
C GLN A 695 15.12 14.11 -14.43
N PRO A 696 14.09 14.67 -13.78
CA PRO A 696 12.87 13.92 -13.52
C PRO A 696 12.11 13.72 -14.85
N ARG A 697 11.28 12.67 -14.92
CA ARG A 697 10.38 12.49 -16.06
C ARG A 697 9.41 13.68 -16.13
N VAL A 698 9.35 14.27 -17.31
CA VAL A 698 8.36 15.32 -17.64
C VAL A 698 7.19 14.63 -18.33
N SER A 699 5.97 14.82 -17.80
CA SER A 699 4.74 14.36 -18.43
C SER A 699 4.02 15.54 -19.09
N ASN A 700 3.33 15.26 -20.19
CA ASN A 700 2.44 16.25 -20.79
C ASN A 700 1.21 16.42 -19.88
N SER A 701 0.75 17.66 -19.75
CA SER A 701 -0.56 17.95 -19.14
C SER A 701 -1.68 17.37 -19.99
N LEU A 702 -2.89 17.25 -19.42
CA LEU A 702 -4.09 16.94 -20.19
C LEU A 702 -4.17 17.88 -21.42
N PRO A 703 -4.33 17.32 -22.65
CA PRO A 703 -4.36 18.13 -23.84
C PRO A 703 -5.54 19.11 -23.77
N ALA A 704 -5.26 20.40 -23.93
CA ALA A 704 -6.30 21.43 -23.96
C ALA A 704 -7.23 21.20 -25.17
N ASN A 705 -8.44 21.78 -25.11
CA ASN A 705 -9.45 21.67 -26.19
C ASN A 705 -8.94 22.12 -27.57
N ASN A 706 -7.90 22.97 -27.63
CA ASN A 706 -7.26 23.46 -28.86
C ASN A 706 -5.97 22.69 -29.24
N SER A 707 -5.76 21.47 -28.73
CA SER A 707 -4.60 20.66 -29.08
C SER A 707 -4.62 20.20 -30.55
N SER A 708 -3.45 20.17 -31.20
CA SER A 708 -3.32 19.70 -32.58
C SER A 708 -3.60 18.20 -32.69
N LEU A 709 -4.03 17.74 -33.88
CA LEU A 709 -4.25 16.32 -34.14
C LEU A 709 -2.99 15.48 -33.84
N TYR A 710 -1.81 16.01 -34.18
CA TYR A 710 -0.52 15.39 -33.87
C TYR A 710 -0.33 15.19 -32.35
N ALA A 711 -0.60 16.23 -31.54
CA ALA A 711 -0.49 16.14 -30.08
C ALA A 711 -1.50 15.16 -29.47
N ARG A 712 -2.66 14.95 -30.11
CA ARG A 712 -3.67 13.98 -29.68
C ARG A 712 -3.32 12.53 -30.06
N LEU A 713 -2.70 12.31 -31.23
CA LEU A 713 -2.27 10.98 -31.69
C LEU A 713 -0.97 10.51 -31.02
N HIS A 714 -0.05 11.44 -30.73
CA HIS A 714 1.25 11.16 -30.12
C HIS A 714 1.33 11.55 -28.64
N GLY A 715 0.25 12.07 -28.06
CA GLY A 715 0.17 12.37 -26.64
C GLY A 715 0.14 11.07 -25.83
N ASN A 716 1.16 10.85 -25.00
CA ASN A 716 1.16 9.78 -23.99
C ASN A 716 -0.08 9.90 -23.08
N ASP A 717 -0.61 8.77 -22.58
CA ASP A 717 -1.77 8.65 -21.69
C ASP A 717 -1.84 9.77 -20.63
N PRO A 718 -2.55 10.88 -20.93
CA PRO A 718 -2.57 12.02 -20.06
C PRO A 718 -3.52 11.72 -18.89
N GLY A 719 -3.11 12.07 -17.67
CA GLY A 719 -3.89 11.78 -16.45
C GLY A 719 -3.54 10.47 -15.74
N THR A 720 -2.64 9.66 -16.29
CA THR A 720 -1.95 8.62 -15.49
C THR A 720 -0.87 9.29 -14.66
N ASP A 721 -0.91 9.15 -13.34
CA ASP A 721 0.11 9.75 -12.45
C ASP A 721 1.48 9.11 -12.72
N PRO A 722 2.45 9.82 -13.32
CA PRO A 722 3.77 9.27 -13.57
C PRO A 722 4.59 9.13 -12.28
N TYR A 723 4.15 9.72 -11.16
CA TYR A 723 4.89 9.79 -9.91
C TYR A 723 4.62 8.60 -8.97
N THR A 724 3.63 7.75 -9.27
CA THR A 724 3.33 6.54 -8.47
C THR A 724 4.10 5.29 -8.91
N LYS A 725 4.71 5.28 -10.10
CA LYS A 725 5.49 4.13 -10.60
C LYS A 725 6.84 4.57 -11.16
N ALA A 726 7.87 3.76 -10.93
CA ALA A 726 9.16 3.92 -11.60
C ALA A 726 8.99 3.72 -13.11
N THR A 727 9.59 4.59 -13.91
CA THR A 727 9.45 4.58 -15.37
C THR A 727 10.78 4.20 -15.98
N SER A 728 10.77 3.18 -16.85
CA SER A 728 11.99 2.68 -17.47
C SER A 728 12.47 3.63 -18.58
N ASP A 729 13.77 3.90 -18.59
CA ASP A 729 14.48 4.55 -19.69
C ASP A 729 15.69 3.67 -20.03
N VAL A 730 15.83 3.28 -21.30
CA VAL A 730 16.85 2.31 -21.73
C VAL A 730 18.26 2.80 -21.40
N TYR A 731 18.54 4.10 -21.55
CA TYR A 731 19.87 4.64 -21.28
C TYR A 731 20.17 4.66 -19.79
N GLN A 732 19.19 5.10 -18.99
CA GLN A 732 19.34 5.13 -17.55
C GLN A 732 19.42 3.71 -16.96
N ASP A 733 18.57 2.79 -17.40
CA ASP A 733 18.47 1.46 -16.79
C ASP A 733 19.64 0.54 -17.17
N LEU A 734 20.15 0.64 -18.40
CA LEU A 734 21.28 -0.18 -18.85
C LEU A 734 22.64 0.45 -18.58
N PHE A 735 22.75 1.78 -18.75
CA PHE A 735 24.04 2.48 -18.74
C PHE A 735 24.18 3.46 -17.56
N MET A 736 23.11 3.73 -16.80
CA MET A 736 23.08 4.78 -15.77
C MET A 736 23.43 6.16 -16.34
N GLU A 737 23.12 6.39 -17.61
CA GLU A 737 23.38 7.63 -18.35
C GLU A 737 22.07 8.24 -18.85
N GLY A 738 22.04 9.57 -19.00
CA GLY A 738 20.87 10.30 -19.48
C GLY A 738 21.28 11.57 -20.22
N SER A 739 20.41 12.03 -21.11
CA SER A 739 20.61 13.29 -21.85
C SER A 739 19.91 14.44 -21.14
N PHE A 740 20.67 15.49 -20.81
CA PHE A 740 20.12 16.68 -20.20
C PHE A 740 19.45 17.58 -21.25
N ILE A 741 18.13 17.75 -21.15
CA ILE A 741 17.33 18.58 -22.08
C ILE A 741 17.14 20.03 -21.56
N GLY A 742 17.92 20.43 -20.55
CA GLY A 742 17.83 21.76 -19.94
C GLY A 742 16.76 21.89 -18.84
N LYS A 743 16.09 20.81 -18.43
CA LYS A 743 15.15 20.78 -17.29
C LYS A 743 15.65 19.77 -16.27
N GLY A 744 15.57 20.09 -14.99
CA GLY A 744 16.01 19.20 -13.91
C GLY A 744 16.75 19.94 -12.81
N ILE A 745 17.45 19.20 -11.96
CA ILE A 745 18.33 19.72 -10.91
C ILE A 745 19.78 19.40 -11.22
N TYR A 746 20.68 20.30 -10.87
CA TYR A 746 22.12 20.07 -10.89
C TYR A 746 22.78 20.71 -9.67
N ASP A 747 24.00 20.24 -9.37
CA ASP A 747 24.93 20.80 -8.36
C ASP A 747 25.61 22.05 -8.92
#